data_AF-A0A344J430-F1
#
_entry.id   AF-A0A344J430-F1
#
_cell.length_a   1.000
_cell.length_b   1.000
_cell.length_c   1.000
_cell.angle_alpha   90.00
_cell.angle_beta   90.00
_cell.angle_gamma   90.00
#
_symmetry.space_group_name_H-M   'P 1'
#
loop_
_entity.id
_entity.type
_entity.pdbx_description
1 polymer ?
#
loop_
_entity_poly.entity_id
_entity_poly.type
_entity_poly.pdbx_seq_one_letter_code
_entity_poly.pdbx_strand_id
1 'polypeptide(L)'
;MAGLVACMPAWARTANARIARVSTPVATLEGVRVRLDWPATATQGQLRLQADAVHAADLGYHFRHLDWQCPLRRVPNNGWSCEGAIAAPGVAPMKLALRFDDAATHASLARGSSRLTLDRQASTPDLTRIDLVAVPVQWAEAFAAQAWQGGRFTRGRLDGQLAIHTPKGAPVVVQGPLAITGAALQSDDGGIVGENLDARFGIDYRTRQGTSQLALEGSLGGELLFGETYLGLAGQPARLALHGTKAPGSGWRFDRIDWRDGDTLHARGSAAFNADAGLSALDLALDSRNAAGLRDRYLSAALGKFGMADAEISGAWEGTLRYGDGRLQRVDASLHGLNLIDPRDRFALRGLSGTLAFSGGAPVDSQLQWRQARMYGLDFGETTLPFRSGDGVLALQRTAQVPLFGGRMDIHDLRIVPPREGAGLQMDFGLELDNVDLGAMAKAFGLPEFRGELNGEIPHARYADDMLTFDGGLSMGIFDGAMQVTNLAMERPFGTAPTLSADIDFNDLDLLRLTEVFDFGSITGKLDGHIHQLRLVDWTPVRFDAALYTERKPGVRQRISQRAVQNISSVGDASFVGSLQGQLIGLFDDFGYSRLGIRCQLNNTVCLMGGISDMNTPRSDSSGFTIVEGSGLPRLTVIGHNRLVDWPTLVERLKAVGQGEVKPVIE
;
A
#
# COMPACT_ATOMS: atom_id res chain seq x y z
N MET A 1 57.77 84.24 -28.58
CA MET A 1 57.91 83.54 -27.28
C MET A 1 56.56 83.69 -26.57
N ALA A 2 55.60 82.75 -26.58
CA ALA A 2 55.62 81.34 -26.19
C ALA A 2 56.23 81.16 -24.78
N GLY A 3 55.54 80.68 -23.75
CA GLY A 3 54.15 80.20 -23.65
C GLY A 3 53.72 80.10 -22.19
N LEU A 4 52.42 80.31 -21.95
CA LEU A 4 51.73 80.03 -20.69
C LEU A 4 51.44 78.54 -20.61
N VAL A 5 51.97 77.86 -19.58
CA VAL A 5 51.52 76.52 -19.19
C VAL A 5 50.42 76.68 -18.14
N ALA A 6 49.19 76.38 -18.54
CA ALA A 6 48.05 76.26 -17.66
C ALA A 6 48.08 74.90 -16.94
N CYS A 7 48.23 74.91 -15.62
CA CYS A 7 47.91 73.76 -14.78
C CYS A 7 46.40 73.54 -14.80
N MET A 8 45.93 72.48 -15.47
CA MET A 8 44.56 72.00 -15.31
C MET A 8 44.44 71.23 -13.98
N PRO A 9 43.36 71.43 -13.19
CA PRO A 9 43.11 70.60 -12.02
C PRO A 9 42.75 69.17 -12.47
N ALA A 10 43.54 68.20 -12.01
CA ALA A 10 43.25 66.79 -12.20
C ALA A 10 42.03 66.41 -11.33
N TRP A 11 40.84 66.41 -11.92
CA TRP A 11 39.64 65.88 -11.27
C TRP A 11 39.60 64.37 -11.48
N ALA A 12 39.69 63.59 -10.40
CA ALA A 12 39.51 62.14 -10.46
C ALA A 12 38.05 61.82 -10.81
N ARG A 13 37.78 61.51 -12.09
CA ARG A 13 36.44 61.24 -12.65
C ARG A 13 36.03 59.76 -12.53
N THR A 14 36.99 58.91 -12.19
CA THR A 14 36.79 57.48 -11.99
C THR A 14 37.51 57.03 -10.73
N ALA A 15 36.81 56.32 -9.84
CA ALA A 15 37.42 55.61 -8.74
C ALA A 15 37.51 54.12 -9.09
N ASN A 16 38.68 53.53 -8.90
CA ASN A 16 38.88 52.09 -9.07
C ASN A 16 39.43 51.51 -7.77
N ALA A 17 38.83 50.42 -7.30
CA ALA A 17 39.32 49.66 -6.16
C ALA A 17 39.51 48.19 -6.56
N ARG A 18 40.62 47.61 -6.14
CA ARG A 18 40.87 46.16 -6.20
C ARG A 18 40.96 45.66 -4.78
N ILE A 19 40.07 44.74 -4.42
CA ILE A 19 39.92 44.24 -3.06
C ILE A 19 40.06 42.72 -3.15
N ALA A 20 41.08 42.17 -2.51
CA ALA A 20 41.37 40.74 -2.58
C ALA A 20 40.20 39.90 -2.06
N ARG A 21 39.59 40.33 -0.96
CA ARG A 21 38.44 39.67 -0.33
C ARG A 21 37.55 40.68 0.38
N VAL A 22 36.23 40.55 0.19
CA VAL A 22 35.20 41.22 0.99
C VAL A 22 34.43 40.14 1.72
N SER A 23 34.37 40.22 3.05
CA SER A 23 33.59 39.30 3.88
C SER A 23 32.41 40.03 4.48
N THR A 24 31.22 39.44 4.33
CA THR A 24 29.98 39.89 4.95
C THR A 24 29.34 38.73 5.70
N PRO A 25 28.38 38.97 6.62
CA PRO A 25 27.69 37.89 7.32
C PRO A 25 26.96 36.87 6.42
N VAL A 26 26.68 37.22 5.16
CA VAL A 26 25.88 36.39 4.22
C VAL A 26 26.68 35.90 3.01
N ALA A 27 27.83 36.51 2.71
CA ALA A 27 28.63 36.15 1.54
C ALA A 27 30.09 36.59 1.69
N THR A 28 30.99 35.81 1.11
CA THR A 28 32.39 36.18 0.86
C THR A 28 32.59 36.40 -0.63
N LEU A 29 33.17 37.53 -1.01
CA LEU A 29 33.54 37.85 -2.39
C LEU A 29 35.06 37.87 -2.50
N GLU A 30 35.60 37.27 -3.55
CA GLU A 30 37.04 37.19 -3.83
C GLU A 30 37.38 37.83 -5.18
N GLY A 31 38.56 38.45 -5.28
CA GLY A 31 39.00 39.11 -6.50
C GLY A 31 38.10 40.28 -6.90
N VAL A 32 37.63 41.05 -5.92
CA VAL A 32 36.64 42.11 -6.13
C VAL A 32 37.27 43.32 -6.82
N ARG A 33 36.67 43.76 -7.91
CA ARG A 33 37.01 44.97 -8.67
C ARG A 33 35.82 45.89 -8.69
N VAL A 34 35.96 47.07 -8.09
CA VAL A 34 34.92 48.11 -8.10
C VAL A 34 35.41 49.26 -8.97
N ARG A 35 34.60 49.67 -9.95
CA ARG A 35 34.81 50.86 -10.75
C ARG A 35 33.60 51.76 -10.62
N LEU A 36 33.81 52.99 -10.18
CA LEU A 36 32.81 54.05 -10.16
C LEU A 36 33.22 55.12 -11.16
N ASP A 37 32.37 55.40 -12.14
CA ASP A 37 32.51 56.49 -13.10
C ASP A 37 31.49 57.58 -12.76
N TRP A 38 31.95 58.79 -12.40
CA TRP A 38 31.08 59.89 -12.02
C TRP A 38 31.52 61.19 -12.71
N PRO A 39 31.02 61.49 -13.92
CA PRO A 39 31.32 62.72 -14.63
C PRO A 39 30.86 63.96 -13.84
N ALA A 40 31.61 65.07 -13.92
CA ALA A 40 31.37 66.27 -13.10
C ALA A 40 29.98 66.91 -13.26
N THR A 41 29.34 66.73 -14.41
CA THR A 41 28.01 67.26 -14.73
C THR A 41 26.89 66.22 -14.57
N ALA A 42 27.22 64.98 -14.19
CA ALA A 42 26.26 63.90 -14.11
C ALA A 42 25.53 63.91 -12.75
N THR A 43 24.21 63.80 -12.81
CA THR A 43 23.32 63.66 -11.64
C THR A 43 23.37 62.27 -11.02
N GLN A 44 24.00 61.30 -11.70
CA GLN A 44 24.20 59.91 -11.26
C GLN A 44 25.55 59.40 -11.77
N GLY A 45 26.21 58.53 -11.01
CA GLY A 45 27.40 57.79 -11.45
C GLY A 45 27.05 56.41 -11.98
N GLN A 46 28.02 55.73 -12.58
CA GLN A 46 27.92 54.32 -12.98
C GLN A 46 28.84 53.48 -12.11
N LEU A 47 28.26 52.58 -11.32
CA LEU A 47 28.98 51.63 -10.49
C LEU A 47 29.03 50.28 -11.22
N ARG A 48 30.23 49.71 -11.34
CA ARG A 48 30.46 48.33 -11.77
C ARG A 48 31.24 47.60 -10.69
N LEU A 49 30.65 46.53 -10.17
CA LEU A 49 31.29 45.61 -9.24
C LEU A 49 31.48 44.28 -9.95
N GLN A 50 32.73 43.82 -10.02
CA GLN A 50 33.07 42.50 -10.52
C GLN A 50 33.70 41.69 -9.39
N ALA A 51 33.41 40.40 -9.32
CA ALA A 51 34.05 39.48 -8.39
C ALA A 51 34.40 38.19 -9.11
N ASP A 52 35.62 37.70 -8.93
CA ASP A 52 36.06 36.46 -9.57
C ASP A 52 35.32 35.26 -8.98
N ALA A 53 35.04 35.31 -7.68
CA ALA A 53 34.21 34.35 -6.99
C ALA A 53 33.34 35.04 -5.92
N VAL A 54 32.09 34.59 -5.79
CA VAL A 54 31.20 34.96 -4.68
C VAL A 54 30.66 33.68 -4.08
N HIS A 55 30.84 33.53 -2.77
CA HIS A 55 30.44 32.36 -2.00
C HIS A 55 29.46 32.82 -0.93
N ALA A 56 28.19 32.54 -1.14
CA ALA A 56 27.12 32.73 -0.17
C ALA A 56 26.60 31.34 0.22
N ALA A 57 27.41 30.61 0.99
CA ALA A 57 27.13 29.22 1.35
C ALA A 57 25.78 29.07 2.04
N ASP A 58 25.44 30.01 2.93
CA ASP A 58 24.16 30.04 3.66
C ASP A 58 22.94 30.34 2.76
N LEU A 59 23.16 30.84 1.55
CA LEU A 59 22.12 31.12 0.54
C LEU A 59 22.19 30.16 -0.66
N GLY A 60 23.09 29.16 -0.63
CA GLY A 60 23.27 28.19 -1.72
C GLY A 60 23.84 28.77 -3.02
N TYR A 61 24.41 29.98 -2.99
CA TYR A 61 24.94 30.62 -4.20
C TYR A 61 26.46 30.59 -4.29
N HIS A 62 26.93 30.15 -5.46
CA HIS A 62 28.31 30.26 -5.90
C HIS A 62 28.35 30.92 -7.27
N PHE A 63 28.73 32.20 -7.31
CA PHE A 63 28.96 32.88 -8.58
C PHE A 63 30.44 32.80 -8.92
N ARG A 64 30.75 32.46 -10.17
CA ARG A 64 32.07 32.69 -10.76
C ARG A 64 31.95 33.87 -11.71
N HIS A 65 32.90 34.79 -11.70
CA HIS A 65 32.91 35.98 -12.56
C HIS A 65 31.61 36.79 -12.51
N LEU A 66 31.15 37.12 -11.30
CA LEU A 66 29.99 37.98 -11.10
C LEU A 66 30.29 39.39 -11.63
N ASP A 67 29.37 39.97 -12.38
CA ASP A 67 29.40 41.35 -12.85
C ASP A 67 28.06 42.02 -12.54
N TRP A 68 28.09 43.05 -11.70
CA TRP A 68 26.94 43.86 -11.34
C TRP A 68 27.18 45.31 -11.76
N GLN A 69 26.28 45.84 -12.57
CA GLN A 69 26.36 47.20 -13.10
C GLN A 69 25.07 47.96 -12.77
N CYS A 70 25.20 49.12 -12.12
CA CYS A 70 24.05 49.94 -11.75
C CYS A 70 24.36 51.44 -11.78
N PRO A 71 23.39 52.30 -12.17
CA PRO A 71 23.47 53.72 -11.95
C PRO A 71 23.39 54.02 -10.45
N LEU A 72 24.44 54.60 -9.90
CA LEU A 72 24.52 55.03 -8.51
C LEU A 72 23.95 56.44 -8.39
N ARG A 73 22.91 56.61 -7.59
CA ARG A 73 22.23 57.90 -7.36
C ARG A 73 22.31 58.27 -5.90
N ARG A 74 22.44 59.57 -5.62
CA ARG A 74 22.23 60.11 -4.28
C ARG A 74 20.73 60.18 -4.02
N VAL A 75 20.32 59.80 -2.81
CA VAL A 75 18.95 60.00 -2.30
C VAL A 75 19.03 60.87 -1.03
N PRO A 76 17.91 61.41 -0.50
CA PRO A 76 17.92 62.19 0.75
C PRO A 76 18.56 61.45 1.94
N ASN A 77 18.83 62.16 3.04
CA ASN A 77 19.38 61.60 4.29
C ASN A 77 20.72 60.87 4.11
N ASN A 78 21.66 61.49 3.37
CA ASN A 78 22.97 60.91 3.02
C ASN A 78 22.91 59.55 2.31
N GLY A 79 21.77 59.23 1.69
CA GLY A 79 21.58 57.92 1.12
C GLY A 79 22.09 57.73 -0.30
N TRP A 80 22.16 56.47 -0.67
CA TRP A 80 22.52 55.98 -1.99
C TRP A 80 21.50 54.96 -2.48
N SER A 81 21.23 54.97 -3.78
CA SER A 81 20.48 53.91 -4.45
C SER A 81 21.25 53.42 -5.67
N CYS A 82 21.35 52.11 -5.83
CA CYS A 82 21.95 51.47 -7.00
C CYS A 82 21.11 50.25 -7.39
N GLU A 83 20.57 50.27 -8.60
CA GLU A 83 19.69 49.22 -9.10
C GLU A 83 20.15 48.76 -10.47
N GLY A 84 20.47 47.48 -10.62
CA GLY A 84 21.06 46.99 -11.86
C GLY A 84 21.11 45.48 -11.98
N ALA A 85 21.51 45.02 -13.17
CA ALA A 85 21.55 43.60 -13.49
C ALA A 85 22.83 42.94 -12.96
N ILE A 86 22.67 41.76 -12.37
CA ILE A 86 23.75 40.82 -12.07
C ILE A 86 23.82 39.82 -13.22
N ALA A 87 25.01 39.67 -13.79
CA ALA A 87 25.35 38.64 -14.75
C ALA A 87 26.46 37.74 -14.20
N ALA A 88 26.33 36.44 -14.40
CA ALA A 88 27.37 35.45 -14.15
C ALA A 88 27.18 34.27 -15.11
N PRO A 89 28.25 33.61 -15.60
CA PRO A 89 28.14 32.42 -16.43
C PRO A 89 27.31 31.32 -15.77
N GLY A 90 26.38 30.72 -16.52
CA GLY A 90 25.53 29.63 -16.03
C GLY A 90 24.37 30.06 -15.13
N VAL A 91 24.19 31.36 -14.88
CA VAL A 91 23.09 31.90 -14.06
C VAL A 91 22.22 32.83 -14.89
N ALA A 92 20.91 32.62 -14.84
CA ALA A 92 19.95 33.53 -15.46
C ALA A 92 20.08 34.97 -14.88
N PRO A 93 19.94 36.03 -15.70
CA PRO A 93 20.09 37.41 -15.23
C PRO A 93 19.16 37.72 -14.06
N MET A 94 19.70 38.38 -13.04
CA MET A 94 18.95 38.84 -11.87
C MET A 94 19.11 40.35 -11.72
N LYS A 95 18.21 40.97 -10.97
CA LYS A 95 18.27 42.40 -10.68
C LYS A 95 18.49 42.59 -9.19
N LEU A 96 19.57 43.26 -8.84
CA LEU A 96 19.88 43.67 -7.48
C LEU A 96 19.64 45.17 -7.36
N ALA A 97 18.77 45.54 -6.43
CA ALA A 97 18.58 46.91 -5.99
C ALA A 97 19.07 47.04 -4.55
N LEU A 98 19.96 47.99 -4.31
CA LEU A 98 20.40 48.38 -2.98
C LEU A 98 20.04 49.84 -2.78
N ARG A 99 19.36 50.14 -1.68
CA ARG A 99 19.13 51.50 -1.21
C ARG A 99 19.48 51.56 0.27
N PHE A 100 20.32 52.51 0.66
CA PHE A 100 20.62 52.74 2.06
C PHE A 100 20.73 54.21 2.33
N ASP A 101 20.31 54.64 3.51
CA ASP A 101 20.46 56.00 4.02
C ASP A 101 20.72 55.94 5.54
N ASP A 102 20.80 57.09 6.21
CA ASP A 102 21.05 57.13 7.65
C ASP A 102 19.93 56.46 8.49
N ALA A 103 18.75 56.23 7.90
CA ALA A 103 17.57 55.67 8.59
C ALA A 103 17.30 54.20 8.26
N ALA A 104 17.62 53.72 7.06
CA ALA A 104 17.28 52.36 6.64
C ALA A 104 18.21 51.80 5.57
N THR A 105 18.29 50.47 5.54
CA THR A 105 18.86 49.67 4.46
C THR A 105 17.75 48.81 3.85
N HIS A 106 17.53 48.99 2.56
CA HIS A 106 16.64 48.19 1.73
C HIS A 106 17.46 47.48 0.64
N ALA A 107 17.31 46.17 0.54
CA ALA A 107 17.90 45.38 -0.53
C ALA A 107 16.81 44.54 -1.19
N SER A 108 16.81 44.45 -2.52
CA SER A 108 15.92 43.56 -3.25
C SER A 108 16.69 42.79 -4.30
N LEU A 109 16.50 41.47 -4.34
CA LEU A 109 16.97 40.60 -5.40
C LEU A 109 15.76 40.05 -6.15
N ALA A 110 15.70 40.29 -7.45
CA ALA A 110 14.58 39.88 -8.29
C ALA A 110 15.02 39.08 -9.52
N ARG A 111 14.23 38.08 -9.90
CA ARG A 111 14.41 37.28 -11.12
C ARG A 111 13.04 36.90 -11.69
N GLY A 112 12.67 37.49 -12.82
CA GLY A 112 11.32 37.31 -13.38
C GLY A 112 10.25 37.77 -12.39
N SER A 113 9.34 36.86 -12.01
CA SER A 113 8.32 37.12 -10.99
C SER A 113 8.79 36.90 -9.55
N SER A 114 9.96 36.29 -9.33
CA SER A 114 10.50 36.02 -8.00
C SER A 114 11.16 37.28 -7.44
N ARG A 115 10.89 37.59 -6.17
CA ARG A 115 11.51 38.71 -5.46
C ARG A 115 11.78 38.34 -4.00
N LEU A 116 13.00 38.62 -3.57
CA LEU A 116 13.44 38.61 -2.17
C LEU A 116 13.73 40.07 -1.78
N THR A 117 13.02 40.60 -0.80
CA THR A 117 13.32 41.91 -0.21
C THR A 117 13.86 41.75 1.21
N LEU A 118 14.77 42.63 1.58
CA LEU A 118 15.32 42.76 2.91
C LEU A 118 15.19 44.22 3.33
N ASP A 119 14.61 44.42 4.50
CA ASP A 119 14.44 45.73 5.11
C ASP A 119 15.01 45.73 6.53
N ARG A 120 15.90 46.69 6.81
CA ARG A 120 16.47 46.92 8.13
C ARG A 120 16.45 48.41 8.43
N GLN A 121 15.84 48.79 9.55
CA GLN A 121 15.83 50.17 10.01
C GLN A 121 16.96 50.41 11.02
N ALA A 122 17.60 51.56 10.95
CA ALA A 122 18.62 51.98 11.92
C ALA A 122 18.04 52.20 13.33
N SER A 123 16.75 52.53 13.43
CA SER A 123 16.00 52.64 14.70
C SER A 123 15.77 51.30 15.39
N THR A 124 15.78 50.19 14.64
CA THR A 124 15.62 48.83 15.15
C THR A 124 16.71 47.93 14.54
N PRO A 125 17.99 48.14 14.89
CA PRO A 125 19.12 47.53 14.19
C PRO A 125 19.16 46.00 14.34
N ASP A 126 18.54 45.48 15.39
CA ASP A 126 18.44 44.04 15.67
C ASP A 126 17.28 43.38 14.93
N LEU A 127 16.44 44.12 14.20
CA LEU A 127 15.31 43.59 13.42
C LEU A 127 15.62 43.66 11.93
N THR A 128 15.53 42.51 11.26
CA THR A 128 15.54 42.39 9.81
C THR A 128 14.23 41.81 9.33
N ARG A 129 13.57 42.48 8.39
CA ARG A 129 12.38 41.96 7.72
C ARG A 129 12.77 41.41 6.36
N ILE A 130 12.22 40.26 6.03
CA ILE A 130 12.42 39.60 4.73
C ILE A 130 11.06 39.33 4.13
N ASP A 131 10.78 39.85 2.93
CA ASP A 131 9.61 39.42 2.16
C ASP A 131 10.05 38.51 1.01
N LEU A 132 9.35 37.40 0.88
CA LEU A 132 9.50 36.40 -0.16
C LEU A 132 8.26 36.48 -1.03
N VAL A 133 8.46 36.77 -2.31
CA VAL A 133 7.41 36.70 -3.32
C VAL A 133 7.84 35.70 -4.36
N ALA A 134 7.16 34.55 -4.36
CA ALA A 134 7.28 33.52 -5.36
C ALA A 134 8.76 33.09 -5.57
N VAL A 135 9.52 33.00 -4.48
CA VAL A 135 10.95 32.67 -4.46
C VAL A 135 11.13 31.18 -4.69
N PRO A 136 11.98 30.72 -5.63
CA PRO A 136 12.19 29.29 -5.83
C PRO A 136 12.71 28.62 -4.54
N VAL A 137 12.13 27.48 -4.15
CA VAL A 137 12.54 26.76 -2.92
C VAL A 137 14.02 26.38 -2.89
N GLN A 138 14.65 26.22 -4.06
CA GLN A 138 16.07 25.94 -4.19
C GLN A 138 16.94 27.09 -3.64
N TRP A 139 16.41 28.32 -3.56
CA TRP A 139 17.12 29.44 -2.95
C TRP A 139 17.20 29.31 -1.42
N ALA A 140 16.35 28.48 -0.83
CA ALA A 140 16.37 28.16 0.60
C ALA A 140 17.05 26.81 0.91
N GLU A 141 17.64 26.15 -0.10
CA GLU A 141 18.23 24.81 0.05
C GLU A 141 19.33 24.77 1.11
N ALA A 142 20.17 25.82 1.19
CA ALA A 142 21.20 25.91 2.23
C ALA A 142 20.63 25.99 3.65
N PHE A 143 19.48 26.64 3.85
CA PHE A 143 18.78 26.64 5.13
C PHE A 143 18.09 25.29 5.38
N ALA A 144 17.49 24.69 4.34
CA ALA A 144 16.86 23.38 4.44
C ALA A 144 17.86 22.28 4.80
N ALA A 145 19.07 22.32 4.25
CA ALA A 145 20.15 21.38 4.53
C ALA A 145 20.61 21.40 6.01
N GLN A 146 20.41 22.51 6.72
CA GLN A 146 20.66 22.59 8.17
C GLN A 146 19.58 21.86 8.99
N ALA A 147 18.37 21.75 8.45
CA ALA A 147 17.25 21.06 9.08
C ALA A 147 17.18 19.56 8.70
N TRP A 148 17.53 19.21 7.46
CA TRP A 148 17.49 17.86 6.92
C TRP A 148 18.71 17.57 6.03
N GLN A 149 19.68 16.81 6.56
CA GLN A 149 20.87 16.43 5.82
C GLN A 149 20.52 15.38 4.75
N GLY A 150 20.87 15.64 3.50
CA GLY A 150 20.59 14.75 2.35
C GLY A 150 19.21 14.93 1.70
N GLY A 151 18.41 15.90 2.17
CA GLY A 151 17.15 16.28 1.54
C GLY A 151 17.34 17.44 0.56
N ARG A 152 16.75 17.34 -0.64
CA ARG A 152 16.79 18.38 -1.66
C ARG A 152 15.42 18.71 -2.20
N PHE A 153 15.16 20.00 -2.41
CA PHE A 153 13.97 20.48 -3.11
C PHE A 153 14.27 20.61 -4.60
N THR A 154 13.52 19.93 -5.45
CA THR A 154 13.72 19.96 -6.91
C THR A 154 12.84 21.00 -7.58
N ARG A 155 11.68 21.31 -7.01
CA ARG A 155 10.66 22.23 -7.54
C ARG A 155 9.91 22.89 -6.40
N GLY A 156 9.32 24.07 -6.64
CA GLY A 156 8.43 24.74 -5.70
C GLY A 156 8.69 26.24 -5.59
N ARG A 157 7.76 26.94 -4.92
CA ARG A 157 7.86 28.38 -4.65
C ARG A 157 7.57 28.67 -3.17
N LEU A 158 8.24 29.70 -2.67
CA LEU A 158 8.15 30.23 -1.32
C LEU A 158 7.60 31.65 -1.36
N ASP A 159 6.57 31.89 -0.57
CA ASP A 159 6.01 33.20 -0.27
C ASP A 159 6.01 33.39 1.24
N GLY A 160 6.22 34.61 1.73
CA GLY A 160 6.27 34.81 3.17
C GLY A 160 6.79 36.16 3.61
N GLN A 161 6.61 36.45 4.88
CA GLN A 161 7.09 37.66 5.53
C GLN A 161 7.73 37.26 6.85
N LEU A 162 9.06 37.34 6.94
CA LEU A 162 9.82 36.89 8.10
C LEU A 162 10.43 38.07 8.84
N ALA A 163 10.22 38.11 10.15
CA ALA A 163 10.91 39.01 11.07
C ALA A 163 12.01 38.23 11.79
N ILE A 164 13.26 38.63 11.56
CA ILE A 164 14.45 38.06 12.19
C ILE A 164 14.95 39.07 13.23
N HIS A 165 14.86 38.70 14.49
CA HIS A 165 15.39 39.47 15.61
C HIS A 165 16.73 38.84 16.07
N THR A 166 17.80 39.63 16.06
CA THR A 166 19.14 39.23 16.51
C THR A 166 19.67 40.17 17.62
N PRO A 167 18.98 40.27 18.77
CA PRO A 167 19.40 41.14 19.85
C PRO A 167 20.71 40.68 20.48
N LYS A 168 21.55 41.63 20.92
CA LYS A 168 22.77 41.31 21.65
C LYS A 168 22.45 40.60 22.98
N GLY A 169 23.01 39.41 23.20
CA GLY A 169 22.89 38.68 24.48
C GLY A 169 21.56 37.96 24.71
N ALA A 170 20.64 38.00 23.74
CA ALA A 170 19.36 37.29 23.78
C ALA A 170 19.25 36.28 22.61
N PRO A 171 18.27 35.35 22.63
CA PRO A 171 18.09 34.39 21.54
C PRO A 171 17.82 35.07 20.20
N VAL A 172 18.30 34.46 19.12
CA VAL A 172 17.84 34.79 17.77
C VAL A 172 16.41 34.28 17.64
N VAL A 173 15.51 35.12 17.13
CA VAL A 173 14.10 34.79 16.90
C VAL A 173 13.76 34.98 15.43
N VAL A 174 13.21 33.96 14.79
CA VAL A 174 12.69 34.02 13.41
C VAL A 174 11.20 33.73 13.48
N GLN A 175 10.38 34.71 13.08
CA GLN A 175 8.92 34.59 13.15
C GLN A 175 8.22 35.12 11.92
N GLY A 176 7.10 34.50 11.55
CA GLY A 176 6.22 35.02 10.51
C GLY A 176 5.51 33.94 9.69
N PRO A 177 4.59 34.34 8.80
CA PRO A 177 3.95 33.41 7.87
C PRO A 177 4.91 32.99 6.74
N LEU A 178 4.86 31.70 6.42
CA LEU A 178 5.51 31.09 5.27
C LEU A 178 4.49 30.25 4.50
N ALA A 179 4.48 30.37 3.18
CA ALA A 179 3.72 29.54 2.27
C ALA A 179 4.66 28.88 1.27
N ILE A 180 4.47 27.58 1.07
CA ILE A 180 5.15 26.77 0.07
C ILE A 180 4.07 26.32 -0.91
N THR A 181 4.32 26.45 -2.22
CA THR A 181 3.38 26.02 -3.25
C THR A 181 4.06 25.11 -4.27
N GLY A 182 3.44 23.97 -4.54
CA GLY A 182 3.87 23.00 -5.55
C GLY A 182 5.30 22.51 -5.35
N ALA A 183 5.72 22.33 -4.09
CA ALA A 183 7.05 21.85 -3.79
C ALA A 183 7.20 20.36 -4.12
N ALA A 184 8.37 20.01 -4.64
CA ALA A 184 8.81 18.64 -4.80
C ALA A 184 10.13 18.47 -4.05
N LEU A 185 10.23 17.39 -3.29
CA LEU A 185 11.40 17.08 -2.48
C LEU A 185 11.76 15.61 -2.63
N GLN A 186 13.03 15.30 -2.43
CA GLN A 186 13.51 13.93 -2.34
C GLN A 186 14.75 13.86 -1.45
N SER A 187 14.93 12.75 -0.76
CA SER A 187 16.22 12.41 -0.14
C SER A 187 17.19 11.80 -1.13
N ASP A 188 18.48 11.86 -0.83
CA ASP A 188 19.54 11.27 -1.63
C ASP A 188 19.46 9.73 -1.70
N ASP A 189 18.94 9.08 -0.65
CA ASP A 189 18.70 7.63 -0.60
C ASP A 189 17.37 7.22 -1.24
N GLY A 190 16.55 8.18 -1.70
CA GLY A 190 15.22 7.93 -2.26
C GLY A 190 14.18 7.46 -1.22
N GLY A 191 14.55 7.39 0.06
CA GLY A 191 13.66 6.97 1.14
C GLY A 191 12.55 7.98 1.44
N ILE A 192 12.70 9.24 1.04
CA ILE A 192 11.66 10.26 1.15
C ILE A 192 11.46 10.88 -0.23
N VAL A 193 10.21 10.91 -0.71
CA VAL A 193 9.82 11.57 -1.95
C VAL A 193 8.52 12.32 -1.71
N GLY A 194 8.48 13.61 -2.06
CA GLY A 194 7.27 14.42 -1.95
C GLY A 194 7.00 15.16 -3.24
N GLU A 195 5.73 15.21 -3.63
CA GLU A 195 5.27 15.87 -4.85
C GLU A 195 4.03 16.73 -4.55
N ASN A 196 3.88 17.81 -5.32
CA ASN A 196 2.78 18.76 -5.21
C ASN A 196 2.52 19.24 -3.77
N LEU A 197 3.60 19.41 -2.99
CA LEU A 197 3.51 19.81 -1.60
C LEU A 197 3.11 21.28 -1.48
N ASP A 198 1.98 21.51 -0.84
CA ASP A 198 1.46 22.82 -0.53
C ASP A 198 1.42 22.99 0.99
N ALA A 199 2.02 24.06 1.50
CA ALA A 199 2.14 24.29 2.92
C ALA A 199 1.89 25.76 3.24
N ARG A 200 1.22 26.03 4.36
CA ARG A 200 1.08 27.39 4.91
C ARG A 200 1.22 27.30 6.41
N PHE A 201 2.28 27.90 6.97
CA PHE A 201 2.57 27.84 8.40
C PHE A 201 2.96 29.20 8.95
N GLY A 202 2.59 29.47 10.19
CA GLY A 202 3.31 30.41 11.03
C GLY A 202 4.52 29.69 11.65
N ILE A 203 5.70 30.28 11.52
CA ILE A 203 6.91 29.82 12.22
C ILE A 203 7.24 30.75 13.38
N ASP A 204 7.64 30.18 14.51
CA ASP A 204 8.32 30.85 15.60
C ASP A 204 9.50 29.97 16.04
N TYR A 205 10.69 30.33 15.56
CA TYR A 205 11.93 29.63 15.84
C TYR A 205 12.82 30.50 16.72
N ARG A 206 13.31 29.93 17.83
CA ARG A 206 14.21 30.62 18.77
C ARG A 206 15.47 29.80 18.96
N THR A 207 16.64 30.43 18.92
CA THR A 207 17.91 29.73 19.18
C THR A 207 18.92 30.54 19.98
N ARG A 208 19.60 29.87 20.91
CA ARG A 208 20.68 30.45 21.73
C ARG A 208 21.66 29.35 22.13
N GLN A 209 22.95 29.55 21.82
CA GLN A 209 24.04 28.64 22.23
C GLN A 209 23.74 27.15 21.87
N GLY A 210 23.17 26.91 20.70
CA GLY A 210 22.83 25.56 20.21
C GLY A 210 21.53 24.97 20.78
N THR A 211 20.89 25.63 21.75
CA THR A 211 19.54 25.26 22.19
C THR A 211 18.51 25.94 21.30
N SER A 212 17.64 25.14 20.67
CA SER A 212 16.62 25.62 19.77
C SER A 212 15.21 25.30 20.28
N GLN A 213 14.26 26.17 20.00
CA GLN A 213 12.83 25.98 20.18
C GLN A 213 12.14 26.25 18.84
N LEU A 214 11.09 25.49 18.55
CA LEU A 214 10.33 25.59 17.32
C LEU A 214 8.84 25.47 17.64
N ALA A 215 8.07 26.46 17.22
CA ALA A 215 6.63 26.35 17.09
C ALA A 215 6.25 26.49 15.61
N LEU A 216 5.44 25.56 15.12
CA LEU A 216 4.85 25.60 13.78
C LEU A 216 3.35 25.39 13.91
N GLU A 217 2.55 26.20 13.23
CA GLU A 217 1.10 26.00 13.14
C GLU A 217 0.60 26.36 11.75
N GLY A 218 -0.22 25.49 11.15
CA GLY A 218 -0.79 25.76 9.84
C GLY A 218 -1.35 24.52 9.14
N SER A 219 -1.21 24.46 7.82
CA SER A 219 -1.80 23.42 6.97
C SER A 219 -0.82 22.86 5.95
N LEU A 220 -0.93 21.55 5.69
CA LEU A 220 -0.17 20.78 4.71
C LEU A 220 -1.12 20.06 3.73
N GLY A 221 -0.78 20.10 2.44
CA GLY A 221 -1.40 19.33 1.38
C GLY A 221 -0.34 18.77 0.42
N GLY A 222 -0.77 17.93 -0.50
CA GLY A 222 0.11 17.24 -1.46
C GLY A 222 0.34 15.78 -1.10
N GLU A 223 1.42 15.20 -1.61
CA GLU A 223 1.73 13.77 -1.44
C GLU A 223 3.15 13.57 -0.92
N LEU A 224 3.31 12.66 0.04
CA LEU A 224 4.61 12.32 0.62
C LEU A 224 4.73 10.82 0.81
N LEU A 225 5.84 10.25 0.36
CA LEU A 225 6.27 8.88 0.62
C LEU A 225 7.48 8.93 1.54
N PHE A 226 7.46 8.19 2.66
CA PHE A 226 8.59 8.06 3.58
C PHE A 226 8.77 6.58 3.96
N GLY A 227 9.86 5.98 3.51
CA GLY A 227 10.08 4.55 3.49
C GLY A 227 8.95 3.87 2.70
N GLU A 228 8.17 3.05 3.40
CA GLU A 228 7.00 2.35 2.85
C GLU A 228 5.68 3.03 3.22
N THR A 229 5.70 4.17 3.89
CA THR A 229 4.50 4.87 4.35
C THR A 229 4.16 5.98 3.38
N TYR A 230 2.91 5.97 2.89
CA TYR A 230 2.40 6.98 1.98
C TYR A 230 1.41 7.90 2.71
N LEU A 231 1.53 9.20 2.46
CA LEU A 231 0.67 10.27 2.96
C LEU A 231 0.07 11.01 1.77
N GLY A 232 -1.22 10.79 1.53
CA GLY A 232 -1.98 11.40 0.43
C GLY A 232 -2.93 12.49 0.92
N LEU A 233 -2.54 13.76 0.80
CA LEU A 233 -3.34 14.92 1.23
C LEU A 233 -3.87 15.74 0.06
N ALA A 234 -3.93 15.15 -1.14
CA ALA A 234 -4.52 15.78 -2.30
C ALA A 234 -5.99 16.15 -2.03
N GLY A 235 -6.42 17.32 -2.50
CA GLY A 235 -7.80 17.82 -2.39
C GLY A 235 -8.19 18.44 -1.04
N GLN A 236 -7.76 17.88 0.09
CA GLN A 236 -8.05 18.42 1.43
C GLN A 236 -6.78 18.52 2.29
N PRO A 237 -6.33 19.73 2.65
CA PRO A 237 -5.14 19.89 3.47
C PRO A 237 -5.42 19.54 4.94
N ALA A 238 -4.47 18.87 5.58
CA ALA A 238 -4.50 18.60 7.01
C ALA A 238 -3.89 19.79 7.78
N ARG A 239 -4.35 20.03 9.00
CA ARG A 239 -3.75 21.01 9.92
C ARG A 239 -2.69 20.35 10.79
N LEU A 240 -1.62 21.08 11.04
CA LEU A 240 -0.51 20.63 11.87
C LEU A 240 -0.14 21.74 12.85
N ALA A 241 -0.03 21.41 14.13
CA ALA A 241 0.63 22.21 15.14
C ALA A 241 1.74 21.39 15.81
N LEU A 242 2.94 21.93 15.83
CA LEU A 242 4.13 21.32 16.42
C LEU A 242 4.77 22.30 17.40
N HIS A 243 5.17 21.77 18.54
CA HIS A 243 6.03 22.47 19.49
C HIS A 243 7.18 21.55 19.86
N GLY A 244 8.41 22.06 19.77
CA GLY A 244 9.58 21.24 20.00
C GLY A 244 10.80 22.01 20.47
N THR A 245 11.71 21.26 21.08
CA THR A 245 12.97 21.74 21.64
C THR A 245 14.11 20.84 21.19
N LYS A 246 15.29 21.43 21.00
CA LYS A 246 16.52 20.69 20.66
C LYS A 246 17.66 21.23 21.50
N ALA A 247 18.28 20.38 22.31
CA ALA A 247 19.48 20.73 23.06
C ALA A 247 20.74 20.46 22.21
N PRO A 248 21.89 21.08 22.53
CA PRO A 248 23.15 20.82 21.83
C PRO A 248 23.50 19.32 21.83
N GLY A 249 23.83 18.77 20.67
CA GLY A 249 24.22 17.35 20.53
C GLY A 249 23.08 16.33 20.69
N SER A 250 21.83 16.78 20.80
CA SER A 250 20.64 15.92 20.91
C SER A 250 19.75 16.04 19.67
N GLY A 251 18.83 15.08 19.48
CA GLY A 251 17.75 15.19 18.51
C GLY A 251 16.63 16.10 18.99
N TRP A 252 15.61 16.27 18.13
CA TRP A 252 14.42 17.04 18.49
C TRP A 252 13.55 16.29 19.49
N ARG A 253 13.00 17.02 20.45
CA ARG A 253 11.91 16.55 21.31
C ARG A 253 10.70 17.45 21.11
N PHE A 254 9.65 16.88 20.55
CA PHE A 254 8.35 17.52 20.36
C PHE A 254 7.45 17.19 21.54
N ASP A 255 7.17 18.18 22.38
CA ASP A 255 6.25 18.07 23.52
C ASP A 255 4.79 18.18 23.09
N ARG A 256 4.54 18.75 21.91
CA ARG A 256 3.21 18.81 21.30
C ARG A 256 3.26 18.52 19.81
N ILE A 257 2.45 17.56 19.42
CA ILE A 257 2.04 17.25 18.06
C ILE A 257 0.51 17.29 18.07
N ASP A 258 -0.11 18.10 17.21
CA ASP A 258 -1.55 18.07 16.94
C ASP A 258 -1.73 18.06 15.42
N TRP A 259 -2.22 16.94 14.90
CA TRP A 259 -2.46 16.70 13.49
C TRP A 259 -3.95 16.50 13.28
N ARG A 260 -4.59 17.33 12.45
CA ARG A 260 -6.04 17.24 12.19
C ARG A 260 -6.33 17.14 10.71
N ASP A 261 -6.88 16.02 10.33
CA ASP A 261 -7.30 15.71 8.98
C ASP A 261 -8.82 15.48 8.93
N GLY A 262 -9.58 16.56 9.11
CA GLY A 262 -11.04 16.52 9.13
C GLY A 262 -11.58 15.50 10.14
N ASP A 263 -12.47 14.63 9.67
CA ASP A 263 -13.01 13.51 10.44
C ASP A 263 -12.22 12.21 10.25
N THR A 264 -11.26 12.20 9.32
CA THR A 264 -10.48 11.03 8.95
C THR A 264 -9.50 10.64 10.05
N LEU A 265 -8.74 11.61 10.57
CA LEU A 265 -7.74 11.36 11.59
C LEU A 265 -7.42 12.62 12.40
N HIS A 266 -7.48 12.51 13.72
CA HIS A 266 -6.85 13.42 14.67
C HIS A 266 -5.75 12.67 15.40
N ALA A 267 -4.51 13.15 15.36
CA ALA A 267 -3.41 12.63 16.17
C ALA A 267 -2.90 13.72 17.12
N ARG A 268 -2.72 13.37 18.39
CA ARG A 268 -2.18 14.27 19.43
C ARG A 268 -1.14 13.56 20.26
N GLY A 269 -0.03 14.22 20.56
CA GLY A 269 0.95 13.62 21.46
C GLY A 269 2.33 14.24 21.39
N SER A 270 3.34 13.39 21.53
CA SER A 270 4.74 13.79 21.65
C SER A 270 5.66 12.79 20.95
N ALA A 271 6.82 13.28 20.51
CA ALA A 271 7.86 12.45 19.90
C ALA A 271 9.24 12.91 20.34
N ALA A 272 10.18 11.97 20.44
CA ALA A 272 11.59 12.26 20.66
C ALA A 272 12.42 11.55 19.61
N PHE A 273 13.46 12.24 19.14
CA PHE A 273 14.40 11.74 18.15
C PHE A 273 15.82 11.76 18.74
N ASN A 274 16.63 10.81 18.29
CA ASN A 274 18.05 10.74 18.55
C ASN A 274 18.82 11.76 17.68
N ALA A 275 20.11 11.94 17.96
CA ALA A 275 20.94 12.91 17.23
C ALA A 275 21.11 12.56 15.73
N ASP A 276 20.96 11.29 15.37
CA ASP A 276 20.94 10.75 14.01
C ASP A 276 19.55 10.83 13.34
N ALA A 277 18.59 11.52 13.97
CA ALA A 277 17.19 11.60 13.57
C ALA A 277 16.39 10.27 13.65
N GLY A 278 16.93 9.22 14.26
CA GLY A 278 16.17 8.01 14.57
C GLY A 278 15.09 8.27 15.64
N LEU A 279 13.89 7.70 15.47
CA LEU A 279 12.81 7.82 16.47
C LEU A 279 13.20 7.09 17.76
N SER A 280 13.22 7.79 18.89
CA SER A 280 13.55 7.20 20.20
C SER A 280 12.33 6.97 21.08
N ALA A 281 11.33 7.84 21.00
CA ALA A 281 10.06 7.67 21.69
C ALA A 281 8.91 8.31 20.90
N LEU A 282 7.73 7.70 20.99
CA LEU A 282 6.48 8.23 20.43
C LEU A 282 5.34 7.88 21.37
N ASP A 283 4.56 8.89 21.76
CA ASP A 283 3.31 8.70 22.51
C ASP A 283 2.23 9.51 21.80
N LEU A 284 1.25 8.82 21.22
CA LEU A 284 0.17 9.40 20.44
C LEU A 284 -1.18 8.91 20.93
N ALA A 285 -2.13 9.83 21.09
CA ALA A 285 -3.56 9.57 21.07
C ALA A 285 -4.09 9.85 19.67
N LEU A 286 -4.91 8.95 19.15
CA LEU A 286 -5.42 8.94 17.79
C LEU A 286 -6.94 8.78 17.85
N ASP A 287 -7.67 9.53 17.04
CA ASP A 287 -9.11 9.33 16.86
C ASP A 287 -9.54 9.55 15.42
N SER A 288 -10.54 8.80 14.98
CA SER A 288 -11.16 8.88 13.66
C SER A 288 -12.66 8.80 13.84
N ARG A 289 -13.38 9.86 13.45
CA ARG A 289 -14.85 9.88 13.47
C ARG A 289 -15.43 9.25 12.21
N ASN A 290 -14.64 9.20 11.14
CA ASN A 290 -14.98 8.55 9.88
C ASN A 290 -13.73 7.98 9.21
N ALA A 291 -13.59 6.66 9.23
CA ALA A 291 -12.46 5.95 8.66
C ALA A 291 -12.39 5.89 7.12
N ALA A 292 -13.40 6.43 6.40
CA ALA A 292 -13.48 6.41 4.93
C ALA A 292 -12.23 6.93 4.21
N GLY A 293 -11.57 7.95 4.76
CA GLY A 293 -10.36 8.52 4.17
C GLY A 293 -9.05 7.82 4.54
N LEU A 294 -9.06 6.88 5.50
CA LEU A 294 -7.81 6.35 6.07
C LEU A 294 -6.98 5.55 5.05
N ARG A 295 -7.64 4.76 4.21
CA ARG A 295 -6.98 3.96 3.17
C ARG A 295 -6.16 4.86 2.25
N ASP A 296 -6.82 5.75 1.53
CA ASP A 296 -6.23 6.60 0.49
C ASP A 296 -5.14 7.51 1.05
N ARG A 297 -5.35 8.00 2.29
CA ARG A 297 -4.53 9.06 2.86
C ARG A 297 -3.35 8.54 3.69
N TYR A 298 -3.44 7.34 4.27
CA TYR A 298 -2.44 6.84 5.23
C TYR A 298 -2.07 5.36 5.08
N LEU A 299 -2.99 4.51 4.61
CA LEU A 299 -2.83 3.05 4.70
C LEU A 299 -2.70 2.34 3.35
N SER A 300 -2.69 3.06 2.23
CA SER A 300 -2.67 2.47 0.88
C SER A 300 -1.49 1.51 0.68
N ALA A 301 -0.29 1.93 1.04
CA ALA A 301 0.92 1.11 0.94
C ALA A 301 0.88 -0.10 1.90
N ALA A 302 0.44 0.09 3.15
CA ALA A 302 0.35 -0.98 4.14
C ALA A 302 -0.70 -2.04 3.75
N LEU A 303 -1.90 -1.62 3.35
CA LEU A 303 -2.96 -2.51 2.90
C LEU A 303 -2.63 -3.20 1.57
N GLY A 304 -1.91 -2.52 0.69
CA GLY A 304 -1.45 -3.09 -0.58
C GLY A 304 -0.60 -4.34 -0.40
N LYS A 305 0.25 -4.39 0.63
CA LYS A 305 1.08 -5.56 0.96
C LYS A 305 0.25 -6.79 1.28
N PHE A 306 -0.89 -6.60 1.92
CA PHE A 306 -1.81 -7.67 2.25
C PHE A 306 -2.87 -7.89 1.15
N GLY A 307 -2.68 -7.37 -0.07
CA GLY A 307 -3.67 -7.51 -1.15
C GLY A 307 -5.00 -6.76 -0.93
N MET A 308 -5.06 -5.93 0.11
CA MET A 308 -6.22 -5.12 0.49
C MET A 308 -6.12 -3.68 -0.05
N ALA A 309 -5.37 -3.48 -1.13
CA ALA A 309 -5.10 -2.16 -1.71
C ALA A 309 -6.38 -1.36 -1.98
N ASP A 310 -7.44 -2.03 -2.42
CA ASP A 310 -8.72 -1.43 -2.80
C ASP A 310 -9.79 -1.51 -1.70
N ALA A 311 -9.44 -2.02 -0.50
CA ALA A 311 -10.41 -2.26 0.55
C ALA A 311 -10.94 -0.95 1.14
N GLU A 312 -12.26 -0.82 1.18
CA GLU A 312 -12.96 0.32 1.75
C GLU A 312 -13.06 0.18 3.27
N ILE A 313 -12.66 1.21 4.00
CA ILE A 313 -12.74 1.27 5.46
C ILE A 313 -13.84 2.27 5.84
N SER A 314 -14.69 1.97 6.81
CA SER A 314 -15.65 2.95 7.35
C SER A 314 -15.92 2.70 8.82
N GLY A 315 -16.60 3.63 9.49
CA GLY A 315 -16.86 3.59 10.94
C GLY A 315 -15.94 4.54 11.71
N ALA A 316 -15.87 4.37 13.03
CA ALA A 316 -15.08 5.21 13.91
C ALA A 316 -14.17 4.40 14.83
N TRP A 317 -13.08 4.99 15.28
CA TRP A 317 -12.18 4.40 16.26
C TRP A 317 -11.41 5.46 17.03
N GLU A 318 -10.91 5.08 18.19
CA GLU A 318 -9.96 5.86 18.98
C GLU A 318 -8.86 4.93 19.50
N GLY A 319 -7.69 5.47 19.81
CA GLY A 319 -6.62 4.66 20.36
C GLY A 319 -5.42 5.44 20.85
N THR A 320 -4.52 4.75 21.51
CA THR A 320 -3.24 5.27 21.97
C THR A 320 -2.11 4.35 21.53
N LEU A 321 -0.99 4.92 21.13
CA LEU A 321 0.22 4.21 20.73
C LEU A 321 1.40 4.72 21.56
N ARG A 322 2.18 3.78 22.13
CA ARG A 322 3.45 4.07 22.77
C ARG A 322 4.57 3.24 22.17
N TYR A 323 5.58 3.92 21.68
CA TYR A 323 6.84 3.37 21.18
C TYR A 323 8.00 3.92 22.01
N GLY A 324 8.97 3.06 22.31
CA GLY A 324 10.16 3.41 23.07
C GLY A 324 11.12 2.23 23.14
N ASP A 325 12.40 2.49 23.43
CA ASP A 325 13.45 1.46 23.48
C ASP A 325 13.55 0.63 22.18
N GLY A 326 13.32 1.28 21.03
CA GLY A 326 13.39 0.63 19.71
C GLY A 326 12.21 -0.28 19.36
N ARG A 327 11.17 -0.38 20.21
CA ARG A 327 10.04 -1.31 20.02
C ARG A 327 8.69 -0.71 20.36
N LEU A 328 7.63 -1.31 19.81
CA LEU A 328 6.25 -1.00 20.19
C LEU A 328 5.99 -1.52 21.61
N GLN A 329 5.66 -0.62 22.53
CA GLN A 329 5.47 -0.93 23.95
C GLN A 329 4.01 -1.22 24.25
N ARG A 330 3.10 -0.40 23.71
CA ARG A 330 1.67 -0.50 23.97
C ARG A 330 0.84 0.06 22.82
N VAL A 331 -0.27 -0.60 22.51
CA VAL A 331 -1.36 -0.05 21.70
C VAL A 331 -2.66 -0.36 22.41
N ASP A 332 -3.53 0.62 22.56
CA ASP A 332 -4.92 0.42 22.97
C ASP A 332 -5.79 1.05 21.90
N ALA A 333 -6.81 0.33 21.42
CA ALA A 333 -7.75 0.85 20.43
C ALA A 333 -9.17 0.45 20.82
N SER A 334 -10.11 1.38 20.67
CA SER A 334 -11.55 1.16 20.78
C SER A 334 -12.17 1.35 19.41
N LEU A 335 -12.84 0.31 18.92
CA LEU A 335 -13.44 0.27 17.59
C LEU A 335 -14.96 0.41 17.71
N HIS A 336 -15.54 1.23 16.84
CA HIS A 336 -16.97 1.58 16.87
C HIS A 336 -17.61 1.27 15.52
N GLY A 337 -17.98 0.01 15.31
CA GLY A 337 -18.66 -0.43 14.10
C GLY A 337 -17.83 -0.27 12.83
N LEU A 338 -16.53 -0.52 12.91
CA LEU A 338 -15.64 -0.48 11.76
C LEU A 338 -16.07 -1.51 10.71
N ASN A 339 -16.07 -1.11 9.44
CA ASN A 339 -16.25 -2.02 8.31
C ASN A 339 -14.99 -2.00 7.45
N LEU A 340 -14.62 -3.16 6.93
CA LEU A 340 -13.55 -3.35 5.97
C LEU A 340 -14.11 -4.21 4.83
N ILE A 341 -14.30 -3.63 3.65
CA ILE A 341 -15.02 -4.27 2.54
C ILE A 341 -14.16 -4.25 1.29
N ASP A 342 -13.96 -5.40 0.66
CA ASP A 342 -13.34 -5.45 -0.65
C ASP A 342 -14.39 -5.20 -1.75
N PRO A 343 -14.18 -4.24 -2.67
CA PRO A 343 -15.15 -3.92 -3.71
C PRO A 343 -15.34 -5.04 -4.74
N ARG A 344 -14.45 -6.05 -4.77
CA ARG A 344 -14.57 -7.25 -5.61
C ARG A 344 -15.26 -8.43 -4.87
N ASP A 345 -15.87 -8.17 -3.71
CA ASP A 345 -16.57 -9.15 -2.85
C ASP A 345 -15.69 -10.35 -2.41
N ARG A 346 -14.35 -10.18 -2.43
CA ARG A 346 -13.43 -11.23 -1.94
C ARG A 346 -13.55 -11.42 -0.44
N PHE A 347 -13.73 -10.34 0.30
CA PHE A 347 -13.98 -10.36 1.73
C PHE A 347 -14.77 -9.14 2.18
N ALA A 348 -15.47 -9.29 3.30
CA ALA A 348 -16.09 -8.18 4.01
C ALA A 348 -16.10 -8.46 5.52
N LEU A 349 -15.65 -7.51 6.32
CA LEU A 349 -15.79 -7.51 7.77
C LEU A 349 -16.70 -6.34 8.15
N ARG A 350 -17.81 -6.63 8.84
CA ARG A 350 -18.84 -5.63 9.16
C ARG A 350 -19.05 -5.51 10.65
N GLY A 351 -19.13 -4.26 11.11
CA GLY A 351 -19.47 -3.92 12.49
C GLY A 351 -18.41 -4.32 13.52
N LEU A 352 -17.13 -4.32 13.14
CA LEU A 352 -16.01 -4.58 14.05
C LEU A 352 -16.02 -3.55 15.19
N SER A 353 -16.20 -4.04 16.41
CA SER A 353 -16.39 -3.22 17.62
C SER A 353 -15.67 -3.84 18.81
N GLY A 354 -15.46 -3.05 19.86
CA GLY A 354 -14.81 -3.51 21.10
C GLY A 354 -13.44 -2.89 21.30
N THR A 355 -12.61 -3.52 22.11
CA THR A 355 -11.26 -3.04 22.42
C THR A 355 -10.19 -4.01 21.93
N LEU A 356 -9.08 -3.47 21.46
CA LEU A 356 -7.85 -4.19 21.16
C LEU A 356 -6.72 -3.60 22.01
N ALA A 357 -6.09 -4.43 22.84
CA ALA A 357 -4.94 -4.02 23.64
C ALA A 357 -3.74 -4.90 23.33
N PHE A 358 -2.64 -4.27 22.93
CA PHE A 358 -1.34 -4.88 22.71
C PHE A 358 -0.35 -4.41 23.77
N SER A 359 0.46 -5.34 24.31
CA SER A 359 1.50 -5.04 25.27
C SER A 359 2.80 -5.77 24.94
N GLY A 360 3.90 -5.02 24.87
CA GLY A 360 5.26 -5.54 24.76
C GLY A 360 5.86 -6.07 26.07
N GLY A 361 5.09 -6.07 27.16
CA GLY A 361 5.54 -6.50 28.49
C GLY A 361 4.40 -7.16 29.26
N ALA A 362 3.92 -6.49 30.33
CA ALA A 362 2.90 -7.05 31.22
C ALA A 362 1.59 -7.44 30.48
N PRO A 363 0.94 -8.55 30.86
CA PRO A 363 -0.30 -8.99 30.22
C PRO A 363 -1.44 -7.97 30.33
N VAL A 364 -2.18 -7.78 29.23
CA VAL A 364 -3.40 -6.98 29.14
C VAL A 364 -4.48 -7.76 28.42
N ASP A 365 -5.73 -7.59 28.84
CA ASP A 365 -6.88 -8.27 28.26
C ASP A 365 -7.70 -7.29 27.42
N SER A 366 -8.27 -7.79 26.32
CA SER A 366 -9.11 -7.02 25.42
C SER A 366 -10.13 -7.91 24.71
N GLN A 367 -11.11 -7.34 24.04
CA GLN A 367 -12.18 -8.09 23.39
C GLN A 367 -12.65 -7.39 22.14
N LEU A 368 -12.53 -8.07 21.00
CA LEU A 368 -13.11 -7.64 19.74
C LEU A 368 -14.36 -8.44 19.40
N GLN A 369 -15.23 -7.84 18.61
CA GLN A 369 -16.43 -8.48 18.10
C GLN A 369 -16.68 -7.98 16.68
N TRP A 370 -17.09 -8.87 15.78
CA TRP A 370 -17.70 -8.48 14.50
C TRP A 370 -19.15 -8.92 14.46
N ARG A 371 -19.96 -8.25 13.64
CA ARG A 371 -21.37 -8.65 13.40
C ARG A 371 -21.50 -9.65 12.28
N GLN A 372 -20.68 -9.50 11.26
CA GLN A 372 -20.63 -10.40 10.12
C GLN A 372 -19.22 -10.35 9.53
N ALA A 373 -18.70 -11.50 9.14
CA ALA A 373 -17.58 -11.59 8.23
C ALA A 373 -17.98 -12.40 7.00
N ARG A 374 -17.39 -12.10 5.85
CA ARG A 374 -17.54 -12.84 4.61
C ARG A 374 -16.16 -13.04 3.99
N MET A 375 -15.90 -14.23 3.47
CA MET A 375 -14.68 -14.53 2.73
C MET A 375 -14.99 -15.51 1.61
N TYR A 376 -14.73 -15.13 0.36
CA TYR A 376 -14.97 -15.97 -0.83
C TYR A 376 -16.34 -16.67 -0.81
N GLY A 377 -17.43 -15.93 -0.53
CA GLY A 377 -18.80 -16.46 -0.45
C GLY A 377 -19.18 -17.18 0.85
N LEU A 378 -18.21 -17.48 1.74
CA LEU A 378 -18.49 -18.04 3.07
C LEU A 378 -18.94 -16.93 4.01
N ASP A 379 -20.12 -17.09 4.62
CA ASP A 379 -20.69 -16.15 5.58
C ASP A 379 -20.47 -16.63 7.02
N PHE A 380 -19.76 -15.82 7.79
CA PHE A 380 -19.47 -16.03 9.21
C PHE A 380 -20.33 -15.09 10.05
N GLY A 381 -21.05 -15.67 11.01
CA GLY A 381 -21.95 -14.95 11.91
C GLY A 381 -21.22 -14.06 12.92
N GLU A 382 -22.01 -13.43 13.79
CA GLU A 382 -21.52 -12.59 14.88
C GLU A 382 -20.64 -13.39 15.83
N THR A 383 -19.41 -12.91 16.06
CA THR A 383 -18.43 -13.60 16.91
C THR A 383 -17.70 -12.62 17.80
N THR A 384 -17.47 -13.05 19.04
CA THR A 384 -16.62 -12.37 20.01
C THR A 384 -15.27 -13.07 20.14
N LEU A 385 -14.18 -12.29 20.11
CA LEU A 385 -12.80 -12.72 20.26
C LEU A 385 -12.18 -12.10 21.53
N PRO A 386 -12.13 -12.84 22.65
CA PRO A 386 -11.42 -12.41 23.84
C PRO A 386 -9.90 -12.61 23.66
N PHE A 387 -9.14 -11.53 23.76
CA PHE A 387 -7.69 -11.54 23.61
C PHE A 387 -6.96 -11.26 24.92
N ARG A 388 -5.77 -11.82 25.03
CA ARG A 388 -4.73 -11.44 25.98
C ARG A 388 -3.46 -11.10 25.22
N SER A 389 -2.86 -9.96 25.49
CA SER A 389 -1.56 -9.59 24.96
C SER A 389 -0.51 -9.46 26.05
N GLY A 390 0.67 -10.01 25.82
CA GLY A 390 1.83 -9.90 26.69
C GLY A 390 3.08 -10.31 25.93
N ASP A 391 4.25 -9.83 26.36
CA ASP A 391 5.55 -10.14 25.75
C ASP A 391 5.58 -9.92 24.21
N GLY A 392 4.80 -8.95 23.73
CA GLY A 392 4.74 -8.58 22.32
C GLY A 392 3.97 -9.57 21.44
N VAL A 393 3.05 -10.34 22.01
CA VAL A 393 2.18 -11.30 21.34
C VAL A 393 0.73 -11.00 21.72
N LEU A 394 -0.20 -11.18 20.79
CA LEU A 394 -1.64 -11.15 21.03
C LEU A 394 -2.19 -12.58 20.86
N ALA A 395 -2.80 -13.14 21.89
CA ALA A 395 -3.33 -14.51 21.87
C ALA A 395 -4.81 -14.54 22.27
N LEU A 396 -5.57 -15.44 21.66
CA LEU A 396 -6.95 -15.70 22.00
C LEU A 396 -7.01 -16.43 23.35
N GLN A 397 -7.84 -15.94 24.27
CA GLN A 397 -7.90 -16.49 25.64
C GLN A 397 -8.67 -17.81 25.73
N ARG A 398 -9.65 -18.00 24.86
CA ARG A 398 -10.54 -19.16 24.81
C ARG A 398 -11.08 -19.32 23.40
N THR A 399 -11.46 -20.55 23.05
CA THR A 399 -12.08 -20.87 21.78
C THR A 399 -13.20 -19.90 21.43
N ALA A 400 -13.15 -19.36 20.21
CA ALA A 400 -14.17 -18.48 19.66
C ALA A 400 -15.07 -19.27 18.72
N GLN A 401 -16.36 -19.29 19.04
CA GLN A 401 -17.37 -20.01 18.28
C GLN A 401 -17.96 -19.09 17.22
N VAL A 402 -17.85 -19.47 15.95
CA VAL A 402 -18.28 -18.71 14.79
C VAL A 402 -19.45 -19.44 14.13
N PRO A 403 -20.66 -18.87 14.13
CA PRO A 403 -21.78 -19.47 13.40
C PRO A 403 -21.49 -19.50 11.90
N LEU A 404 -21.72 -20.65 11.25
CA LEU A 404 -21.42 -20.87 9.82
C LEU A 404 -22.41 -21.86 9.22
N PHE A 405 -23.22 -21.42 8.24
CA PHE A 405 -24.20 -22.25 7.52
C PHE A 405 -24.98 -23.25 8.40
N GLY A 406 -25.64 -22.77 9.45
CA GLY A 406 -26.44 -23.62 10.35
C GLY A 406 -25.64 -24.45 11.37
N GLY A 407 -24.33 -24.61 11.17
CA GLY A 407 -23.38 -25.21 12.10
C GLY A 407 -22.51 -24.18 12.81
N ARG A 408 -21.34 -24.63 13.29
CA ARG A 408 -20.33 -23.75 13.89
C ARG A 408 -18.91 -24.07 13.43
N MET A 409 -18.07 -23.05 13.46
CA MET A 409 -16.62 -23.13 13.34
C MET A 409 -15.98 -22.60 14.62
N ASP A 410 -15.15 -23.40 15.26
CA ASP A 410 -14.45 -23.05 16.50
C ASP A 410 -13.00 -22.67 16.18
N ILE A 411 -12.61 -21.43 16.50
CA ILE A 411 -11.23 -20.93 16.37
C ILE A 411 -10.56 -21.03 17.73
N HIS A 412 -9.45 -21.76 17.82
CA HIS A 412 -8.69 -21.95 19.05
C HIS A 412 -7.20 -21.70 18.83
N ASP A 413 -6.45 -21.56 19.93
CA ASP A 413 -4.99 -21.34 19.94
C ASP A 413 -4.48 -20.21 19.03
N LEU A 414 -5.36 -19.24 18.69
CA LEU A 414 -4.99 -18.11 17.84
C LEU A 414 -3.93 -17.27 18.53
N ARG A 415 -2.77 -17.15 17.90
CA ARG A 415 -1.61 -16.39 18.33
C ARG A 415 -1.14 -15.50 17.19
N ILE A 416 -1.02 -14.20 17.44
CA ILE A 416 -0.62 -13.19 16.47
C ILE A 416 0.67 -12.52 16.95
N VAL A 417 1.71 -12.58 16.14
CA VAL A 417 2.97 -11.87 16.34
C VAL A 417 3.04 -10.71 15.35
N PRO A 418 2.98 -9.45 15.82
CA PRO A 418 3.05 -8.29 14.94
C PRO A 418 4.38 -8.21 14.17
N PRO A 419 4.40 -7.50 13.01
CA PRO A 419 5.62 -7.30 12.24
C PRO A 419 6.76 -6.69 13.06
N ARG A 420 7.99 -7.11 12.76
CA ARG A 420 9.24 -6.59 13.34
C ARG A 420 10.26 -6.40 12.24
N GLU A 421 11.39 -5.76 12.54
CA GLU A 421 12.46 -5.57 11.56
C GLU A 421 12.89 -6.92 10.95
N GLY A 422 12.73 -7.07 9.64
CA GLY A 422 13.04 -8.30 8.90
C GLY A 422 12.02 -9.46 9.03
N ALA A 423 10.91 -9.29 9.74
CA ALA A 423 9.89 -10.32 9.91
C ALA A 423 8.47 -9.76 9.73
N GLY A 424 7.68 -10.39 8.85
CA GLY A 424 6.28 -10.02 8.60
C GLY A 424 5.33 -10.40 9.74
N LEU A 425 4.04 -10.16 9.51
CA LEU A 425 2.96 -10.64 10.40
C LEU A 425 2.96 -12.17 10.41
N GLN A 426 2.91 -12.76 11.61
CA GLN A 426 2.76 -14.21 11.78
C GLN A 426 1.52 -14.52 12.59
N MET A 427 0.76 -15.53 12.16
CA MET A 427 -0.42 -16.01 12.87
C MET A 427 -0.40 -17.53 12.92
N ASP A 428 -0.66 -18.11 14.09
CA ASP A 428 -0.86 -19.54 14.29
C ASP A 428 -2.24 -19.75 14.92
N PHE A 429 -3.02 -20.74 14.49
CA PHE A 429 -4.37 -21.02 15.02
C PHE A 429 -4.85 -22.43 14.67
N GLY A 430 -5.82 -22.96 15.43
CA GLY A 430 -6.56 -24.18 15.10
C GLY A 430 -8.01 -23.87 14.71
N LEU A 431 -8.61 -24.75 13.89
CA LEU A 431 -10.00 -24.67 13.46
C LEU A 431 -10.71 -26.01 13.67
N GLU A 432 -11.95 -25.98 14.14
CA GLU A 432 -12.83 -27.15 14.16
C GLU A 432 -14.18 -26.77 13.53
N LEU A 433 -14.72 -27.64 12.70
CA LEU A 433 -16.02 -27.48 12.04
C LEU A 433 -16.97 -28.54 12.58
N ASP A 434 -18.16 -28.12 13.00
CA ASP A 434 -19.19 -29.01 13.53
C ASP A 434 -20.57 -28.69 12.91
N ASN A 435 -21.16 -29.70 12.29
CA ASN A 435 -22.50 -29.73 11.67
C ASN A 435 -22.76 -28.58 10.69
N VAL A 436 -21.78 -28.22 9.86
CA VAL A 436 -21.95 -27.19 8.83
C VAL A 436 -22.83 -27.73 7.69
N ASP A 437 -23.96 -27.09 7.41
CA ASP A 437 -24.92 -27.53 6.38
C ASP A 437 -24.35 -27.30 4.99
N LEU A 438 -24.03 -28.42 4.32
CA LEU A 438 -23.47 -28.41 2.98
C LEU A 438 -24.48 -27.91 1.93
N GLY A 439 -25.78 -28.13 2.12
CA GLY A 439 -26.82 -27.63 1.20
C GLY A 439 -26.98 -26.12 1.28
N ALA A 440 -26.91 -25.55 2.48
CA ALA A 440 -26.89 -24.10 2.66
C ALA A 440 -25.65 -23.47 2.03
N MET A 441 -24.49 -24.12 2.15
CA MET A 441 -23.25 -23.71 1.51
C MET A 441 -23.36 -23.81 -0.03
N ALA A 442 -23.85 -24.93 -0.57
CA ALA A 442 -24.06 -25.15 -2.01
C ALA A 442 -24.86 -24.01 -2.63
N LYS A 443 -25.98 -23.67 -1.98
CA LYS A 443 -26.88 -22.60 -2.41
C LYS A 443 -26.20 -21.23 -2.43
N ALA A 444 -25.34 -20.94 -1.45
CA ALA A 444 -24.58 -19.68 -1.41
C ALA A 444 -23.57 -19.57 -2.56
N PHE A 445 -23.02 -20.70 -3.01
CA PHE A 445 -22.10 -20.78 -4.15
C PHE A 445 -22.79 -20.95 -5.52
N GLY A 446 -24.12 -21.00 -5.56
CA GLY A 446 -24.86 -21.27 -6.79
C GLY A 446 -24.64 -22.69 -7.34
N LEU A 447 -24.23 -23.63 -6.49
CA LEU A 447 -24.08 -25.04 -6.81
C LEU A 447 -25.41 -25.78 -6.64
N PRO A 448 -25.61 -26.93 -7.31
CA PRO A 448 -26.79 -27.78 -7.10
C PRO A 448 -26.95 -28.16 -5.63
N GLU A 449 -28.20 -28.28 -5.16
CA GLU A 449 -28.47 -28.63 -3.78
C GLU A 449 -27.97 -30.06 -3.48
N PHE A 450 -26.95 -30.15 -2.62
CA PHE A 450 -26.50 -31.42 -2.04
C PHE A 450 -26.89 -31.48 -0.56
N ARG A 451 -27.16 -32.70 -0.08
CA ARG A 451 -27.45 -32.98 1.33
C ARG A 451 -26.22 -33.57 1.99
N GLY A 452 -25.88 -33.09 3.19
CA GLY A 452 -24.78 -33.58 3.99
C GLY A 452 -24.34 -32.55 5.03
N GLU A 453 -23.41 -32.96 5.87
CA GLU A 453 -22.82 -32.13 6.91
C GLU A 453 -21.30 -32.16 6.78
N LEU A 454 -20.69 -30.98 6.91
CA LEU A 454 -19.25 -30.82 6.98
C LEU A 454 -18.82 -30.75 8.44
N ASN A 455 -17.96 -31.70 8.79
CA ASN A 455 -17.25 -31.76 10.06
C ASN A 455 -15.76 -31.82 9.78
N GLY A 456 -14.91 -31.47 10.73
CA GLY A 456 -13.47 -31.63 10.56
C GLY A 456 -12.65 -30.81 11.54
N GLU A 457 -11.39 -31.19 11.70
CA GLU A 457 -10.46 -30.53 12.59
C GLU A 457 -9.17 -30.21 11.84
N ILE A 458 -8.72 -28.96 11.97
CA ILE A 458 -7.41 -28.49 11.57
C ILE A 458 -6.70 -28.13 12.87
N PRO A 459 -5.84 -29.02 13.40
CA PRO A 459 -5.20 -28.82 14.69
C PRO A 459 -4.25 -27.62 14.69
N HIS A 460 -3.66 -27.29 13.54
CA HIS A 460 -2.75 -26.16 13.42
C HIS A 460 -2.75 -25.60 11.99
N ALA A 461 -2.83 -24.29 11.89
CA ALA A 461 -2.71 -23.51 10.67
C ALA A 461 -1.79 -22.31 10.93
N ARG A 462 -0.97 -21.98 9.94
CA ARG A 462 0.05 -20.94 10.05
C ARG A 462 0.01 -19.99 8.88
N TYR A 463 -0.09 -18.70 9.17
CA TYR A 463 0.11 -17.60 8.22
C TYR A 463 1.48 -16.97 8.44
N ALA A 464 2.34 -16.99 7.43
CA ALA A 464 3.60 -16.25 7.39
C ALA A 464 4.03 -16.03 5.94
N ASP A 465 4.67 -14.89 5.65
CA ASP A 465 5.26 -14.60 4.33
C ASP A 465 4.26 -14.78 3.16
N ASP A 466 3.03 -14.29 3.36
CA ASP A 466 1.90 -14.42 2.44
C ASP A 466 1.44 -15.85 2.13
N MET A 467 1.87 -16.83 2.92
CA MET A 467 1.44 -18.22 2.82
C MET A 467 0.61 -18.62 4.04
N LEU A 468 -0.56 -19.22 3.80
CA LEU A 468 -1.38 -19.89 4.81
C LEU A 468 -1.27 -21.41 4.60
N THR A 469 -0.60 -22.10 5.51
CA THR A 469 -0.47 -23.56 5.49
C THR A 469 -1.34 -24.18 6.57
N PHE A 470 -1.94 -25.33 6.27
CA PHE A 470 -2.76 -26.08 7.22
C PHE A 470 -2.11 -27.44 7.48
N ASP A 471 -1.87 -27.75 8.75
CA ASP A 471 -1.41 -29.07 9.17
C ASP A 471 -2.63 -29.98 9.35
N GLY A 472 -2.52 -31.21 8.84
CA GLY A 472 -3.60 -32.19 8.88
C GLY A 472 -4.48 -32.17 7.63
N GLY A 473 -5.73 -32.57 7.78
CA GLY A 473 -6.67 -32.67 6.68
C GLY A 473 -8.12 -32.58 7.14
N LEU A 474 -8.99 -32.12 6.25
CA LEU A 474 -10.43 -32.04 6.47
C LEU A 474 -11.09 -33.32 5.96
N SER A 475 -12.04 -33.88 6.71
CA SER A 475 -12.77 -35.09 6.29
C SER A 475 -14.28 -34.86 6.40
N MET A 476 -15.02 -35.06 5.32
CA MET A 476 -16.45 -34.76 5.28
C MET A 476 -17.28 -35.89 4.70
N GLY A 477 -18.48 -36.09 5.24
CA GLY A 477 -19.44 -37.06 4.73
C GLY A 477 -20.23 -36.46 3.58
N ILE A 478 -20.09 -37.02 2.37
CA ILE A 478 -20.83 -36.58 1.18
C ILE A 478 -21.41 -37.80 0.45
N PHE A 479 -22.64 -37.69 -0.04
CA PHE A 479 -23.30 -38.75 -0.83
C PHE A 479 -23.22 -40.16 -0.22
N ASP A 480 -23.47 -40.32 1.08
CA ASP A 480 -23.32 -41.60 1.82
C ASP A 480 -21.92 -42.25 1.71
N GLY A 481 -20.89 -41.44 1.46
CA GLY A 481 -19.48 -41.80 1.49
C GLY A 481 -18.66 -40.74 2.21
N ALA A 482 -17.34 -40.70 1.96
CA ALA A 482 -16.42 -39.75 2.59
C ALA A 482 -15.50 -39.08 1.57
N MET A 483 -15.22 -37.79 1.79
CA MET A 483 -14.17 -37.04 1.11
C MET A 483 -13.13 -36.56 2.12
N GLN A 484 -11.85 -36.71 1.79
CA GLN A 484 -10.74 -36.21 2.59
C GLN A 484 -9.94 -35.20 1.79
N VAL A 485 -9.55 -34.08 2.41
CA VAL A 485 -8.73 -33.02 1.84
C VAL A 485 -7.47 -32.89 2.66
N THR A 486 -6.30 -33.02 2.04
CA THR A 486 -4.98 -32.91 2.69
C THR A 486 -4.08 -31.94 1.92
N ASN A 487 -2.91 -31.63 2.49
CA ASN A 487 -1.91 -30.73 1.88
C ASN A 487 -2.50 -29.37 1.47
N LEU A 488 -3.45 -28.87 2.28
CA LEU A 488 -4.12 -27.61 2.03
C LEU A 488 -3.13 -26.46 2.29
N ALA A 489 -2.97 -25.59 1.29
CA ALA A 489 -2.21 -24.36 1.43
C ALA A 489 -2.78 -23.27 0.52
N MET A 490 -2.65 -22.02 0.96
CA MET A 490 -3.11 -20.85 0.21
C MET A 490 -2.01 -19.78 0.15
N GLU A 491 -1.62 -19.40 -1.07
CA GLU A 491 -0.71 -18.28 -1.33
C GLU A 491 -1.52 -16.99 -1.54
N ARG A 492 -1.14 -15.91 -0.87
CA ARG A 492 -1.74 -14.56 -0.97
C ARG A 492 -3.27 -14.61 -0.83
N PRO A 493 -3.81 -15.06 0.32
CA PRO A 493 -5.24 -15.26 0.53
C PRO A 493 -6.11 -14.01 0.31
N PHE A 494 -5.51 -12.82 0.42
CA PHE A 494 -6.16 -11.53 0.21
C PHE A 494 -5.66 -10.81 -1.05
N GLY A 495 -4.78 -11.44 -1.84
CA GLY A 495 -4.16 -10.88 -3.05
C GLY A 495 -5.08 -10.93 -4.28
N THR A 496 -4.65 -10.30 -5.38
CA THR A 496 -5.41 -10.25 -6.64
C THR A 496 -5.41 -11.57 -7.42
N ALA A 497 -4.53 -12.49 -7.08
CA ALA A 497 -4.43 -13.82 -7.67
C ALA A 497 -4.07 -14.84 -6.59
N PRO A 498 -5.03 -15.22 -5.73
CA PRO A 498 -4.81 -16.24 -4.70
C PRO A 498 -4.53 -17.59 -5.36
N THR A 499 -3.60 -18.34 -4.80
CA THR A 499 -3.35 -19.72 -5.22
C THR A 499 -3.85 -20.65 -4.12
N LEU A 500 -4.63 -21.69 -4.46
CA LEU A 500 -4.96 -22.79 -3.55
C LEU A 500 -4.27 -24.06 -4.02
N SER A 501 -3.68 -24.83 -3.10
CA SER A 501 -3.26 -26.21 -3.34
C SER A 501 -3.90 -27.18 -2.37
N ALA A 502 -4.21 -28.39 -2.84
CA ALA A 502 -4.76 -29.47 -2.04
C ALA A 502 -4.60 -30.84 -2.73
N ASP A 503 -4.75 -31.90 -1.95
CA ASP A 503 -5.03 -33.26 -2.40
C ASP A 503 -6.40 -33.67 -1.87
N ILE A 504 -7.24 -34.24 -2.72
CA ILE A 504 -8.61 -34.66 -2.39
C ILE A 504 -8.75 -36.15 -2.67
N ASP A 505 -9.26 -36.92 -1.72
CA ASP A 505 -9.56 -38.34 -1.86
C ASP A 505 -11.06 -38.59 -1.64
N PHE A 506 -11.65 -39.44 -2.45
CA PHE A 506 -13.06 -39.83 -2.39
C PHE A 506 -13.15 -41.32 -2.09
N ASN A 507 -13.98 -41.68 -1.10
CA ASN A 507 -14.17 -43.05 -0.66
C ASN A 507 -15.65 -43.40 -0.60
N ASP A 508 -16.05 -44.47 -1.29
CA ASP A 508 -17.36 -45.09 -1.19
C ASP A 508 -18.57 -44.15 -1.45
N LEU A 509 -18.42 -43.14 -2.32
CA LEU A 509 -19.51 -42.23 -2.67
C LEU A 509 -20.63 -42.98 -3.40
N ASP A 510 -21.89 -42.70 -3.06
CA ASP A 510 -23.04 -43.28 -3.75
C ASP A 510 -23.29 -42.60 -5.10
N LEU A 511 -23.03 -43.34 -6.19
CA LEU A 511 -23.18 -42.81 -7.54
C LEU A 511 -24.61 -42.45 -7.91
N LEU A 512 -25.61 -43.14 -7.34
CA LEU A 512 -27.00 -42.85 -7.69
C LEU A 512 -27.36 -41.46 -7.17
N ARG A 513 -27.04 -41.21 -5.90
CA ARG A 513 -27.25 -39.88 -5.29
C ARG A 513 -26.46 -38.79 -6.01
N LEU A 514 -25.22 -39.07 -6.40
CA LEU A 514 -24.39 -38.11 -7.13
C LEU A 514 -25.00 -37.78 -8.50
N THR A 515 -25.41 -38.78 -9.27
CA THR A 515 -25.88 -38.58 -10.65
C THR A 515 -27.30 -38.01 -10.76
N GLU A 516 -28.15 -38.25 -9.77
CA GLU A 516 -29.49 -37.64 -9.70
C GLU A 516 -29.46 -36.12 -9.49
N VAL A 517 -28.45 -35.59 -8.78
CA VAL A 517 -28.33 -34.14 -8.52
C VAL A 517 -27.95 -33.35 -9.78
N PHE A 518 -27.22 -33.95 -10.71
CA PHE A 518 -26.69 -33.27 -11.90
C PHE A 518 -27.49 -33.56 -13.19
N ASP A 519 -28.72 -34.09 -13.07
CA ASP A 519 -29.60 -34.47 -14.20
C ASP A 519 -28.91 -35.31 -15.30
N PHE A 520 -27.82 -35.99 -14.92
CA PHE A 520 -26.88 -36.65 -15.83
C PHE A 520 -27.42 -38.02 -16.29
N GLY A 521 -28.58 -38.45 -15.77
CA GLY A 521 -29.10 -39.82 -15.82
C GLY A 521 -28.78 -40.58 -14.53
N SER A 522 -29.24 -41.82 -14.40
CA SER A 522 -28.93 -42.65 -13.23
C SER A 522 -27.74 -43.58 -13.48
N ILE A 523 -26.80 -43.60 -12.54
CA ILE A 523 -25.71 -44.57 -12.42
C ILE A 523 -25.69 -45.10 -11.00
N THR A 524 -25.79 -46.42 -10.80
CA THR A 524 -25.72 -47.02 -9.46
C THR A 524 -24.35 -47.64 -9.21
N GLY A 525 -23.80 -47.53 -8.00
CA GLY A 525 -22.51 -48.09 -7.63
C GLY A 525 -21.83 -47.31 -6.51
N LYS A 526 -20.66 -47.76 -6.07
CA LYS A 526 -19.77 -47.00 -5.19
C LYS A 526 -18.63 -46.40 -6.02
N LEU A 527 -18.36 -45.12 -5.81
CA LEU A 527 -17.32 -44.36 -6.49
C LEU A 527 -16.20 -44.04 -5.49
N ASP A 528 -15.00 -44.40 -5.88
CA ASP A 528 -13.75 -44.05 -5.22
C ASP A 528 -12.91 -43.21 -6.19
N GLY A 529 -11.94 -42.48 -5.66
CA GLY A 529 -11.07 -41.69 -6.52
C GLY A 529 -10.24 -40.66 -5.77
N HIS A 530 -9.57 -39.82 -6.54
CA HIS A 530 -8.79 -38.72 -6.03
C HIS A 530 -8.67 -37.57 -7.03
N ILE A 531 -8.30 -36.40 -6.51
CA ILE A 531 -7.77 -35.24 -7.23
C ILE A 531 -6.52 -34.82 -6.47
N HIS A 532 -5.36 -35.26 -6.93
CA HIS A 532 -4.07 -34.91 -6.32
C HIS A 532 -3.38 -33.78 -7.08
N GLN A 533 -2.45 -33.10 -6.43
CA GLN A 533 -1.70 -31.96 -6.95
C GLN A 533 -2.62 -30.85 -7.49
N LEU A 534 -3.78 -30.66 -6.86
CA LEU A 534 -4.69 -29.60 -7.25
C LEU A 534 -3.96 -28.27 -7.04
N ARG A 535 -3.92 -27.45 -8.09
CA ARG A 535 -3.51 -26.06 -8.01
C ARG A 535 -4.56 -25.20 -8.69
N LEU A 536 -5.20 -24.34 -7.90
CA LEU A 536 -6.10 -23.31 -8.39
C LEU A 536 -5.34 -21.98 -8.40
N VAL A 537 -5.47 -21.21 -9.46
CA VAL A 537 -5.04 -19.81 -9.53
C VAL A 537 -6.28 -18.98 -9.81
N ASP A 538 -6.56 -18.02 -8.93
CA ASP A 538 -7.79 -17.21 -9.01
C ASP A 538 -9.04 -18.10 -9.16
N TRP A 539 -9.12 -19.13 -8.30
CA TRP A 539 -10.21 -20.12 -8.26
C TRP A 539 -10.38 -20.98 -9.52
N THR A 540 -9.47 -20.86 -10.48
CA THR A 540 -9.47 -21.64 -11.72
C THR A 540 -8.42 -22.75 -11.64
N PRO A 541 -8.77 -24.02 -11.89
CA PRO A 541 -7.81 -25.11 -11.87
C PRO A 541 -6.82 -24.96 -13.02
N VAL A 542 -5.52 -25.03 -12.70
CA VAL A 542 -4.42 -25.00 -13.68
C VAL A 542 -3.59 -26.28 -13.65
N ARG A 543 -3.76 -27.11 -12.60
CA ARG A 543 -3.08 -28.39 -12.45
C ARG A 543 -3.87 -29.30 -11.53
N PHE A 544 -3.92 -30.58 -11.86
CA PHE A 544 -4.29 -31.69 -10.97
C PHE A 544 -4.04 -33.04 -11.68
N ASP A 545 -4.08 -34.13 -10.92
CA ASP A 545 -4.26 -35.49 -11.42
C ASP A 545 -5.51 -36.08 -10.76
N ALA A 546 -6.56 -36.24 -11.55
CA ALA A 546 -7.85 -36.72 -11.08
C ALA A 546 -8.12 -38.12 -11.62
N ALA A 547 -8.49 -39.05 -10.75
CA ALA A 547 -8.96 -40.38 -11.14
C ALA A 547 -10.21 -40.72 -10.36
N LEU A 548 -11.27 -41.10 -11.06
CA LEU A 548 -12.56 -41.51 -10.47
C LEU A 548 -12.92 -42.87 -11.05
N TYR A 549 -13.24 -43.84 -10.19
CA TYR A 549 -13.56 -45.19 -10.61
C TYR A 549 -14.49 -45.90 -9.65
N THR A 550 -15.20 -46.91 -10.14
CA THR A 550 -16.12 -47.69 -9.31
C THR A 550 -15.45 -48.91 -8.74
N GLU A 551 -15.65 -49.15 -7.45
CA GLU A 551 -15.27 -50.40 -6.80
C GLU A 551 -16.48 -51.33 -6.64
N ARG A 552 -16.27 -52.62 -6.89
CA ARG A 552 -17.33 -53.63 -6.75
C ARG A 552 -17.47 -54.02 -5.29
N LYS A 553 -18.57 -53.59 -4.65
CA LYS A 553 -18.91 -53.99 -3.28
C LYS A 553 -20.00 -55.06 -3.25
N PRO A 554 -19.95 -56.06 -2.35
CA PRO A 554 -21.03 -57.03 -2.17
C PRO A 554 -22.37 -56.34 -1.87
N GLY A 555 -23.45 -56.77 -2.51
CA GLY A 555 -24.79 -56.22 -2.31
C GLY A 555 -25.11 -54.92 -3.06
N VAL A 556 -24.12 -54.25 -3.65
CA VAL A 556 -24.32 -53.03 -4.44
C VAL A 556 -24.47 -53.39 -5.92
N ARG A 557 -25.56 -52.92 -6.55
CA ARG A 557 -25.78 -53.11 -8.00
C ARG A 557 -25.04 -52.05 -8.80
N GLN A 558 -24.46 -52.45 -9.94
CA GLN A 558 -23.81 -51.54 -10.90
C GLN A 558 -24.60 -51.50 -12.20
N ARG A 559 -25.38 -50.44 -12.40
CA ARG A 559 -26.24 -50.20 -13.56
C ARG A 559 -26.10 -48.77 -14.05
N ILE A 560 -26.19 -48.56 -15.37
CA ILE A 560 -26.09 -47.25 -16.02
C ILE A 560 -27.27 -47.06 -16.98
N SER A 561 -27.98 -45.94 -16.84
CA SER A 561 -29.09 -45.58 -17.74
C SER A 561 -28.61 -45.19 -19.13
N GLN A 562 -29.51 -45.33 -20.13
CA GLN A 562 -29.22 -44.88 -21.49
C GLN A 562 -28.86 -43.39 -21.57
N ARG A 563 -29.56 -42.55 -20.80
CA ARG A 563 -29.28 -41.10 -20.73
C ARG A 563 -27.86 -40.83 -20.24
N ALA A 564 -27.42 -41.53 -19.19
CA ALA A 564 -26.06 -41.40 -18.67
C ALA A 564 -25.00 -41.83 -19.69
N VAL A 565 -25.24 -42.90 -20.45
CA VAL A 565 -24.36 -43.29 -21.56
C VAL A 565 -24.26 -42.17 -22.61
N GLN A 566 -25.40 -41.63 -23.05
CA GLN A 566 -25.44 -40.58 -24.07
C GLN A 566 -24.69 -39.32 -23.61
N ASN A 567 -24.88 -38.92 -22.35
CA ASN A 567 -24.20 -37.79 -21.74
C ASN A 567 -22.69 -38.00 -21.60
N ILE A 568 -22.21 -39.21 -21.27
CA ILE A 568 -20.78 -39.53 -21.25
C ILE A 568 -20.19 -39.43 -22.68
N SER A 569 -20.91 -39.93 -23.68
CA SER A 569 -20.46 -39.91 -25.08
C SER A 569 -20.43 -38.49 -25.67
N SER A 570 -21.40 -37.63 -25.35
CA SER A 570 -21.50 -36.27 -25.89
C SER A 570 -20.41 -35.32 -25.38
N VAL A 571 -19.82 -35.61 -24.22
CA VAL A 571 -18.75 -34.79 -23.64
C VAL A 571 -17.44 -34.92 -24.44
N GLY A 572 -17.19 -36.07 -25.08
CA GLY A 572 -15.97 -36.37 -25.83
C GLY A 572 -15.93 -35.85 -27.28
N ASP A 573 -17.07 -35.78 -27.97
CA ASP A 573 -17.23 -35.23 -29.33
C ASP A 573 -18.73 -35.09 -29.70
N ALA A 574 -19.14 -33.94 -30.25
CA ALA A 574 -20.52 -33.70 -30.69
C ALA A 574 -20.88 -34.49 -31.97
N SER A 575 -19.88 -34.95 -32.72
CA SER A 575 -20.02 -35.72 -33.96
C SER A 575 -20.62 -37.12 -33.76
N PHE A 576 -20.66 -37.63 -32.52
CA PHE A 576 -20.97 -39.03 -32.21
C PHE A 576 -22.36 -39.29 -31.65
N VAL A 577 -23.21 -38.26 -31.52
CA VAL A 577 -24.62 -38.44 -31.13
C VAL A 577 -25.40 -39.29 -32.17
N GLY A 578 -24.88 -39.41 -33.40
CA GLY A 578 -25.54 -40.09 -34.52
C GLY A 578 -25.11 -41.54 -34.86
N SER A 579 -24.10 -42.16 -34.22
CA SER A 579 -23.53 -43.42 -34.76
C SER A 579 -23.54 -44.66 -33.85
N LEU A 580 -24.22 -44.65 -32.70
CA LEU A 580 -24.46 -45.85 -31.90
C LEU A 580 -25.74 -46.58 -32.34
N GLN A 581 -25.57 -47.54 -33.24
CA GLN A 581 -26.44 -48.69 -33.55
C GLN A 581 -27.90 -48.59 -33.08
N GLY A 582 -28.74 -47.94 -33.89
CA GLY A 582 -30.19 -47.79 -33.71
C GLY A 582 -31.03 -49.06 -33.86
N GLN A 583 -30.59 -50.24 -33.38
CA GLN A 583 -31.38 -51.48 -33.48
C GLN A 583 -31.62 -52.25 -32.16
N LEU A 584 -31.15 -51.77 -31.01
CA LEU A 584 -31.43 -52.42 -29.70
C LEU A 584 -31.93 -51.45 -28.60
N ILE A 585 -32.19 -50.20 -28.96
CA ILE A 585 -32.35 -49.07 -28.04
C ILE A 585 -33.77 -48.94 -27.45
N GLY A 586 -34.76 -49.70 -27.93
CA GLY A 586 -36.15 -49.61 -27.46
C GLY A 586 -36.59 -50.66 -26.41
N LEU A 587 -35.69 -51.53 -25.92
CA LEU A 587 -36.06 -52.69 -25.09
C LEU A 587 -35.60 -52.62 -23.63
N PHE A 588 -34.65 -51.73 -23.29
CA PHE A 588 -34.03 -51.69 -21.96
C PHE A 588 -33.70 -50.25 -21.54
N ASP A 589 -34.09 -49.86 -20.33
CA ASP A 589 -33.87 -48.51 -19.79
C ASP A 589 -32.46 -48.32 -19.18
N ASP A 590 -31.80 -49.43 -18.82
CA ASP A 590 -30.49 -49.45 -18.19
C ASP A 590 -29.64 -50.69 -18.52
N PHE A 591 -28.32 -50.56 -18.39
CA PHE A 591 -27.31 -51.56 -18.74
C PHE A 591 -26.47 -51.95 -17.52
N GLY A 592 -26.08 -53.21 -17.39
CA GLY A 592 -25.12 -53.63 -16.37
C GLY A 592 -23.69 -53.25 -16.73
N TYR A 593 -22.88 -52.83 -15.75
CA TYR A 593 -21.44 -52.59 -15.93
C TYR A 593 -20.61 -53.28 -14.83
N SER A 594 -19.36 -53.61 -15.12
CA SER A 594 -18.41 -54.20 -14.15
C SER A 594 -17.48 -53.14 -13.57
N ARG A 595 -17.00 -52.24 -14.42
CA ARG A 595 -16.09 -51.16 -14.06
C ARG A 595 -16.48 -49.89 -14.83
N LEU A 596 -16.44 -48.78 -14.13
CA LEU A 596 -16.51 -47.44 -14.69
C LEU A 596 -15.29 -46.69 -14.15
N GLY A 597 -14.60 -45.94 -15.00
CA GLY A 597 -13.46 -45.16 -14.56
C GLY A 597 -13.00 -44.12 -15.58
N ILE A 598 -12.67 -42.93 -15.08
CA ILE A 598 -12.15 -41.81 -15.85
C ILE A 598 -10.97 -41.18 -15.14
N ARG A 599 -9.93 -40.81 -15.89
CA ARG A 599 -8.77 -40.08 -15.40
C ARG A 599 -8.56 -38.81 -16.22
N CYS A 600 -8.16 -37.73 -15.56
CA CYS A 600 -7.79 -36.46 -16.17
C CYS A 600 -6.55 -35.91 -15.47
N GLN A 601 -5.43 -35.81 -16.20
CA GLN A 601 -4.27 -35.08 -15.72
C GLN A 601 -4.24 -33.70 -16.38
N LEU A 602 -4.55 -32.66 -15.61
CA LEU A 602 -4.56 -31.28 -16.08
C LEU A 602 -3.17 -30.67 -16.00
N ASN A 603 -2.71 -30.13 -17.11
CA ASN A 603 -1.55 -29.23 -17.15
C ASN A 603 -1.92 -27.97 -17.95
N ASN A 604 -2.03 -26.85 -17.22
CA ASN A 604 -2.62 -25.59 -17.69
C ASN A 604 -4.07 -25.78 -18.14
N THR A 605 -4.34 -25.71 -19.44
CA THR A 605 -5.68 -25.86 -20.02
C THR A 605 -5.91 -27.20 -20.69
N VAL A 606 -4.89 -28.06 -20.79
CA VAL A 606 -5.01 -29.35 -21.47
C VAL A 606 -5.14 -30.45 -20.45
N CYS A 607 -6.27 -31.13 -20.48
CA CYS A 607 -6.48 -32.36 -19.73
C CYS A 607 -6.09 -33.56 -20.59
N LEU A 608 -5.16 -34.37 -20.08
CA LEU A 608 -4.85 -35.69 -20.61
C LEU A 608 -5.85 -36.72 -20.03
N MET A 609 -6.77 -37.16 -20.88
CA MET A 609 -7.83 -38.11 -20.56
C MET A 609 -7.32 -39.56 -20.58
N GLY A 610 -7.82 -40.37 -19.65
CA GLY A 610 -7.61 -41.80 -19.56
C GLY A 610 -8.85 -42.53 -19.02
N GLY A 611 -8.82 -43.85 -19.13
CA GLY A 611 -9.93 -44.73 -18.73
C GLY A 611 -9.52 -45.77 -17.70
N ILE A 612 -10.33 -46.82 -17.54
CA ILE A 612 -10.16 -47.91 -16.57
C ILE A 612 -8.77 -48.57 -16.67
N SER A 613 -8.22 -48.70 -17.88
CA SER A 613 -6.88 -49.27 -18.12
C SER A 613 -5.72 -48.40 -17.66
N ASP A 614 -5.97 -47.10 -17.47
CA ASP A 614 -4.96 -46.07 -17.27
C ASP A 614 -4.92 -45.59 -15.81
N MET A 615 -5.66 -46.25 -14.91
CA MET A 615 -5.76 -45.91 -13.49
C MET A 615 -4.41 -46.08 -12.77
N ASN A 616 -3.64 -47.10 -13.14
CA ASN A 616 -2.38 -47.47 -12.48
C ASN A 616 -1.15 -47.35 -13.40
N THR A 617 -1.32 -46.89 -14.64
CA THR A 617 -0.26 -46.84 -15.67
C THR A 617 -0.19 -45.46 -16.32
N PRO A 618 0.96 -44.77 -16.33
CA PRO A 618 1.10 -43.45 -16.95
C PRO A 618 1.08 -43.44 -18.49
N ARG A 619 0.73 -44.55 -19.15
CA ARG A 619 0.98 -44.68 -20.60
C ARG A 619 0.17 -45.80 -21.22
N SER A 620 -0.71 -45.43 -22.15
CA SER A 620 -1.13 -46.29 -23.24
C SER A 620 -0.93 -45.52 -24.55
N ASP A 621 -0.14 -46.07 -25.46
CA ASP A 621 0.06 -45.52 -26.81
C ASP A 621 -1.18 -45.75 -27.72
N SER A 622 -2.30 -46.25 -27.16
CA SER A 622 -3.56 -46.43 -27.87
C SER A 622 -4.29 -45.10 -28.07
N SER A 623 -4.84 -44.91 -29.28
CA SER A 623 -5.66 -43.75 -29.66
C SER A 623 -7.02 -43.66 -28.94
N GLY A 624 -7.31 -44.55 -27.99
CA GLY A 624 -8.53 -44.50 -27.19
C GLY A 624 -8.36 -45.12 -25.80
N PHE A 625 -9.38 -44.96 -24.97
CA PHE A 625 -9.45 -45.44 -23.58
C PHE A 625 -10.88 -45.89 -23.23
N THR A 626 -11.01 -46.95 -22.44
CA THR A 626 -12.33 -47.48 -22.03
C THR A 626 -12.82 -46.79 -20.77
N ILE A 627 -13.99 -46.14 -20.82
CA ILE A 627 -14.61 -45.44 -19.69
C ILE A 627 -15.56 -46.37 -18.92
N VAL A 628 -16.35 -47.18 -19.64
CA VAL A 628 -17.30 -48.12 -19.06
C VAL A 628 -17.08 -49.50 -19.67
N GLU A 629 -16.91 -50.50 -18.82
CA GLU A 629 -16.84 -51.90 -19.20
C GLU A 629 -18.14 -52.61 -18.80
N GLY A 630 -18.89 -53.08 -19.80
CA GLY A 630 -20.21 -53.69 -19.59
C GLY A 630 -20.19 -55.07 -18.92
N SER A 631 -21.24 -55.38 -18.15
CA SER A 631 -21.42 -56.68 -17.48
C SER A 631 -22.82 -57.26 -17.70
N GLY A 632 -22.92 -58.59 -17.84
CA GLY A 632 -24.20 -59.28 -18.05
C GLY A 632 -24.86 -59.06 -19.41
N LEU A 633 -26.18 -59.26 -19.48
CA LEU A 633 -27.04 -58.92 -20.63
C LEU A 633 -28.26 -58.15 -20.11
N PRO A 634 -28.57 -56.96 -20.67
CA PRO A 634 -27.84 -56.22 -21.70
C PRO A 634 -26.56 -55.53 -21.15
N ARG A 635 -25.50 -55.48 -21.96
CA ARG A 635 -24.22 -54.80 -21.65
C ARG A 635 -23.82 -53.82 -22.74
N LEU A 636 -23.09 -52.78 -22.36
CA LEU A 636 -22.50 -51.78 -23.25
C LEU A 636 -21.08 -51.46 -22.80
N THR A 637 -20.18 -51.21 -23.75
CA THR A 637 -18.84 -50.66 -23.50
C THR A 637 -18.76 -49.25 -24.07
N VAL A 638 -18.25 -48.29 -23.30
CA VAL A 638 -18.05 -46.89 -23.72
C VAL A 638 -16.57 -46.62 -23.87
N ILE A 639 -16.15 -46.13 -25.05
CA ILE A 639 -14.76 -45.86 -25.41
C ILE A 639 -14.62 -44.37 -25.74
N GLY A 640 -13.63 -43.71 -25.14
CA GLY A 640 -13.19 -42.36 -25.50
C GLY A 640 -12.08 -42.40 -26.55
N HIS A 641 -12.13 -41.47 -27.51
CA HIS A 641 -11.18 -41.41 -28.64
C HIS A 641 -10.21 -40.21 -28.55
N ASN A 642 -10.54 -39.17 -27.76
CA ASN A 642 -9.71 -37.98 -27.63
C ASN A 642 -9.02 -37.95 -26.27
N ARG A 643 -7.70 -38.17 -26.27
CA ARG A 643 -6.89 -38.13 -25.04
C ARG A 643 -6.47 -36.72 -24.64
N LEU A 644 -6.36 -35.78 -25.55
CA LEU A 644 -6.01 -34.39 -25.24
C LEU A 644 -7.27 -33.53 -25.40
N VAL A 645 -7.77 -33.00 -24.29
CA VAL A 645 -9.01 -32.21 -24.28
C VAL A 645 -8.74 -30.86 -23.66
N ASP A 646 -9.27 -29.81 -24.28
CA ASP A 646 -9.29 -28.48 -23.70
C ASP A 646 -10.25 -28.46 -22.49
N TRP A 647 -9.70 -28.24 -21.30
CA TRP A 647 -10.43 -28.30 -20.03
C TRP A 647 -11.55 -27.26 -19.92
N PRO A 648 -11.34 -25.97 -20.28
CA PRO A 648 -12.43 -25.00 -20.34
C PRO A 648 -13.62 -25.48 -21.19
N THR A 649 -13.33 -26.00 -22.40
CA THR A 649 -14.36 -26.56 -23.30
C THR A 649 -15.07 -27.76 -22.67
N LEU A 650 -14.33 -28.65 -21.99
CA LEU A 650 -14.90 -29.80 -21.28
C LEU A 650 -15.86 -29.37 -20.17
N VAL A 651 -15.45 -28.40 -19.35
CA VAL A 651 -16.26 -27.89 -18.24
C VAL A 651 -17.51 -27.18 -18.75
N GLU A 652 -17.40 -26.38 -19.81
CA GLU A 652 -18.54 -25.73 -20.46
C GLU A 652 -19.58 -26.76 -20.91
N ARG A 653 -19.14 -27.84 -21.56
CA ARG A 653 -20.02 -28.94 -22.01
C ARG A 653 -20.65 -29.68 -20.84
N LEU A 654 -19.88 -29.98 -19.79
CA LEU A 654 -20.41 -30.64 -18.59
C LEU A 654 -21.48 -29.78 -17.89
N LYS A 655 -21.26 -28.47 -17.80
CA LYS A 655 -22.26 -27.53 -17.27
C LYS A 655 -23.54 -27.53 -18.11
N ALA A 656 -23.43 -27.50 -19.44
CA ALA A 656 -24.59 -27.53 -20.34
C ALA A 656 -25.41 -28.83 -20.21
N VAL A 657 -24.74 -29.98 -20.06
CA VAL A 657 -25.39 -31.27 -19.80
C VAL A 657 -26.08 -31.26 -18.44
N GLY A 658 -25.40 -30.76 -17.40
CA GLY A 658 -25.94 -30.73 -16.03
C GLY A 658 -27.08 -29.73 -15.80
N GLN A 659 -27.24 -28.74 -16.68
CA GLN A 659 -28.36 -27.79 -16.67
C GLN A 659 -29.52 -28.21 -17.57
N GLY A 660 -29.42 -29.35 -18.26
CA GLY A 660 -30.46 -29.85 -19.15
C GLY A 660 -30.60 -29.08 -20.48
N GLU A 661 -29.63 -28.26 -20.87
CA GLU A 661 -29.70 -27.40 -22.06
C GLU A 661 -29.37 -28.11 -23.37
N VAL A 662 -28.89 -29.36 -23.33
CA VAL A 662 -28.61 -30.13 -24.53
C VAL A 662 -29.91 -30.69 -25.10
N LYS A 663 -30.60 -29.89 -25.93
CA LYS A 663 -31.66 -30.40 -26.80
C LYS A 663 -31.03 -31.33 -27.85
N PRO A 664 -31.55 -32.55 -28.06
CA PRO A 664 -31.07 -33.40 -29.13
C PRO A 664 -31.31 -32.69 -30.47
N VAL A 665 -30.23 -32.44 -31.21
CA VAL A 665 -30.33 -32.11 -32.64
C VAL A 665 -30.72 -33.41 -33.34
N ILE A 666 -31.99 -33.51 -33.72
CA ILE A 666 -32.48 -34.56 -34.59
C ILE A 666 -32.32 -34.00 -36.01
N GLU A 667 -31.34 -34.51 -36.77
CA GLU A 667 -31.40 -34.48 -38.24
C GLU A 667 -32.08 -35.74 -38.77
#